data_AF-A0A8I1TVA6-F1
#
_entry.id   AF-A0A8I1TVA6-F1
#
_cell.length_a   1.000
_cell.length_b   1.000
_cell.length_c   1.000
_cell.angle_alpha   90.00
_cell.angle_beta   90.00
_cell.angle_gamma   90.00
#
_symmetry.space_group_name_H-M   'P 1'
#
loop_
_entity.id
_entity.type
_entity.pdbx_description
1 polymer ?
#
loop_
_entity_poly.entity_id
_entity_poly.type
_entity_poly.pdbx_seq_one_letter_code
_entity_poly.pdbx_strand_id
1 'polypeptide(L)'
;MDHSPSSRTPADAADPLISLVVPMFGVGAYLPSFLRSLDDQGDAIERVEIIFVNDGSPDDSRDLAAAWVARSGARARVVSQPNAGLSAARNTGMSIARGEWVSFPDPDDMLATGYLTAVLDAVDSAGAQDIPVVATNIVYFYEASSRFEDSHPLRGAFADGRRIVDLEREPQSIKLQAATTFFRLAEIRRHDLRFDPRVRPNFEDGAFHIGYLSRFERPMMAVVPDAVYHYRRRADESSLVATSWLKPEKYIEIPRFGWLEALRGVRERTGRVPAWAQFIVFYDMQWYFQYDSRIHTPTKGQDAAVKGEFMRIVREVLELIDAETVVGYRITGLSRLIRLALVCLKGEDPPLSPVAVWRLDRSRNAVQLRYVFRGDPPVEEFRADGGTLEPIAAKTRDVQYFGETIAHERIVWLSADRPLAVWLNGTRSEISYGVPATPNWLVSDSGAWTNIARRDAPRTAATDLGDERGAPAEPLVARARRQLDAQTSLRREQWGRIVHGRSVKALRPIDRVTARVSRSRRISDRFGDAWVFIDRDVQAQDNAEHLYRWVRTHRPDVNAWFVLNRDSVDWDRLAVEGFRLVAHGSTAHTLLMLNARHLISSHIDHYIVSPYDRRRFPAGGWQFTFLQHGVTINDISRWINSKPIALMITATADEQRWLAGDGSPFALTERETVLTGFPRHDALLDKAARLADAERDAIVIMPTWREYLMGPPSGTGNRRELVDGFFDSDYVRSWFSLVGDPRLAAAAAAAERRIVFVPHPNLEGHIRATDVPSGVELRGYADGDIQDVIARACVLVTDYSSLAFEAGILETPVVYYQFDEDDFFASHPHRPGYFDARRDGFGPVVVDHDGAVGAIETMLDRDAYRASDAALRARDTFAFRDGLSSLRVFEAIDALSPAPANDPGRASS
;
A
#
# COMPACT_ATOMS: atom_id res chain seq x y z
N MET A 1 26.40 -53.13 -62.40
CA MET A 1 26.54 -51.76 -62.90
C MET A 1 25.14 -51.33 -63.27
N ASP A 2 24.51 -50.32 -62.68
CA ASP A 2 25.09 -49.16 -62.03
C ASP A 2 24.17 -48.68 -60.89
N HIS A 3 24.81 -48.18 -59.85
CA HIS A 3 24.24 -47.64 -58.63
C HIS A 3 23.78 -46.19 -58.86
N SER A 4 22.68 -45.79 -58.25
CA SER A 4 22.56 -44.44 -57.70
C SER A 4 21.64 -44.48 -56.48
N PRO A 5 22.16 -44.15 -55.28
CA PRO A 5 21.43 -44.29 -54.02
C PRO A 5 20.55 -43.06 -53.77
N SER A 6 19.27 -43.32 -53.48
CA SER A 6 18.35 -42.33 -52.91
C SER A 6 18.89 -41.87 -51.56
N SER A 7 19.21 -40.57 -51.50
CA SER A 7 19.64 -39.85 -50.31
C SER A 7 18.52 -39.80 -49.27
N ARG A 8 18.62 -40.63 -48.24
CA ARG A 8 17.93 -40.40 -46.97
C ARG A 8 18.56 -39.19 -46.28
N THR A 9 17.78 -38.13 -46.11
CA THR A 9 18.10 -36.98 -45.26
C THR A 9 18.18 -37.43 -43.80
N PRO A 10 19.12 -36.91 -43.00
CA PRO A 10 19.26 -37.26 -41.59
C PRO A 10 18.18 -36.55 -40.76
N ALA A 11 16.97 -37.10 -40.71
CA ALA A 11 15.88 -36.63 -39.84
C ALA A 11 14.84 -37.71 -39.49
N ASP A 12 15.11 -39.00 -39.75
CA ASP A 12 14.37 -40.08 -39.08
C ASP A 12 14.93 -40.21 -37.65
N ALA A 13 14.55 -39.27 -36.78
CA ALA A 13 14.94 -39.22 -35.38
C ALA A 13 13.67 -39.21 -34.53
N ALA A 14 13.62 -40.09 -33.52
CA ALA A 14 12.49 -40.33 -32.61
C ALA A 14 11.68 -39.05 -32.26
N ASP A 15 10.35 -39.18 -32.16
CA ASP A 15 9.44 -38.09 -31.80
C ASP A 15 9.99 -37.27 -30.61
N PRO A 16 9.88 -35.92 -30.63
CA PRO A 16 10.36 -35.09 -29.52
C PRO A 16 9.64 -35.49 -28.22
N LEU A 17 10.32 -35.43 -27.08
CA LEU A 17 9.65 -35.69 -25.80
C LEU A 17 8.82 -34.48 -25.37
N ILE A 18 9.34 -33.27 -25.61
CA ILE A 18 8.75 -32.01 -25.17
C ILE A 18 8.50 -31.10 -26.37
N SER A 19 7.33 -30.45 -26.40
CA SER A 19 7.04 -29.30 -27.25
C SER A 19 7.05 -28.01 -26.42
N LEU A 20 7.90 -27.05 -26.77
CA LEU A 20 7.83 -25.69 -26.23
C LEU A 20 7.08 -24.80 -27.22
N VAL A 21 5.92 -24.29 -26.81
CA VAL A 21 5.11 -23.35 -27.60
C VAL A 21 5.40 -21.93 -27.12
N VAL A 22 6.02 -21.12 -27.98
CA VAL A 22 6.53 -19.78 -27.66
C VAL A 22 5.68 -18.72 -28.39
N PRO A 23 4.64 -18.16 -27.75
CA PRO A 23 3.81 -17.12 -28.37
C PRO A 23 4.56 -15.77 -28.39
N MET A 24 4.55 -15.06 -29.53
CA MET A 24 5.29 -13.81 -29.72
C MET A 24 4.39 -12.69 -30.24
N PHE A 25 4.36 -11.56 -29.52
CA PHE A 25 3.75 -10.32 -29.97
C PHE A 25 4.50 -9.11 -29.38
N GLY A 26 5.29 -8.41 -30.18
CA GLY A 26 5.99 -7.18 -29.73
C GLY A 26 7.09 -7.44 -28.70
N VAL A 27 7.89 -8.50 -28.89
CA VAL A 27 8.90 -9.00 -27.93
C VAL A 27 10.33 -8.91 -28.45
N GLY A 28 10.57 -8.21 -29.56
CA GLY A 28 11.86 -8.17 -30.25
C GLY A 28 13.02 -7.70 -29.35
N ALA A 29 12.73 -6.77 -28.43
CA ALA A 29 13.72 -6.28 -27.46
C ALA A 29 14.20 -7.36 -26.45
N TYR A 30 13.35 -8.35 -26.14
CA TYR A 30 13.62 -9.36 -25.10
C TYR A 30 14.02 -10.71 -25.68
N LEU A 31 13.48 -11.05 -26.86
CA LEU A 31 13.66 -12.31 -27.54
C LEU A 31 15.14 -12.74 -27.71
N PRO A 32 16.12 -11.86 -27.98
CA PRO A 32 17.53 -12.27 -28.06
C PRO A 32 18.05 -12.93 -26.78
N SER A 33 17.60 -12.49 -25.60
CA SER A 33 18.01 -13.09 -24.33
C SER A 33 17.38 -14.47 -24.11
N PHE A 34 16.11 -14.63 -24.48
CA PHE A 34 15.42 -15.91 -24.47
C PHE A 34 16.09 -16.91 -25.42
N LEU A 35 16.37 -16.52 -26.67
CA LEU A 35 17.02 -17.35 -27.67
C LEU A 35 18.42 -17.78 -27.25
N ARG A 36 19.19 -16.88 -26.61
CA ARG A 36 20.48 -17.23 -26.01
C ARG A 36 20.33 -18.27 -24.90
N SER A 37 19.30 -18.13 -24.06
CA SER A 37 19.04 -19.11 -22.99
C SER A 37 18.67 -20.51 -23.51
N LEU A 38 18.13 -20.60 -24.74
CA LEU A 38 17.94 -21.86 -25.45
C LEU A 38 19.26 -22.42 -25.98
N ASP A 39 20.11 -21.58 -26.58
CA ASP A 39 21.45 -21.98 -27.04
C ASP A 39 22.28 -22.56 -25.87
N ASP A 40 22.10 -22.05 -24.65
CA ASP A 40 22.79 -22.47 -23.43
C ASP A 40 22.32 -23.84 -22.86
N GLN A 41 21.37 -24.53 -23.51
CA GLN A 41 20.84 -25.83 -23.04
C GLN A 41 21.62 -27.05 -23.55
N GLY A 42 22.57 -26.88 -24.48
CA GLY A 42 23.39 -27.97 -25.04
C GLY A 42 22.56 -29.11 -25.66
N ASP A 43 23.04 -30.34 -25.53
CA ASP A 43 22.44 -31.54 -26.15
C ASP A 43 20.97 -31.81 -25.72
N ALA A 44 20.52 -31.25 -24.60
CA ALA A 44 19.14 -31.38 -24.14
C ALA A 44 18.13 -30.84 -25.16
N ILE A 45 18.51 -29.85 -25.97
CA ILE A 45 17.63 -29.24 -26.97
C ILE A 45 17.24 -30.21 -28.09
N GLU A 46 18.01 -31.27 -28.32
CA GLU A 46 17.74 -32.25 -29.39
C GLU A 46 16.49 -33.11 -29.13
N ARG A 47 16.10 -33.27 -27.85
CA ARG A 47 14.87 -33.98 -27.44
C ARG A 47 13.63 -33.07 -27.39
N VAL A 48 13.78 -31.80 -27.74
CA VAL A 48 12.74 -30.78 -27.62
C VAL A 48 12.40 -30.25 -29.01
N GLU A 49 11.11 -30.06 -29.31
CA GLU A 49 10.70 -29.22 -30.43
C GLU A 49 10.25 -27.84 -29.95
N ILE A 50 10.56 -26.80 -30.72
CA ILE A 50 10.26 -25.41 -30.37
C ILE A 50 9.37 -24.80 -31.45
N ILE A 51 8.21 -24.30 -31.05
CA ILE A 51 7.19 -23.77 -31.94
C ILE A 51 6.99 -22.29 -31.60
N PHE A 52 7.66 -21.43 -32.34
CA PHE A 52 7.46 -19.99 -32.25
C PHE A 52 6.16 -19.61 -32.97
N VAL A 53 5.20 -19.02 -32.25
CA VAL A 53 3.94 -18.57 -32.82
C VAL A 53 3.93 -17.05 -32.84
N ASN A 54 4.21 -16.46 -34.00
CA ASN A 54 4.11 -15.03 -34.22
C ASN A 54 2.63 -14.61 -34.39
N ASP A 55 2.11 -13.90 -33.41
CA ASP A 55 0.71 -13.44 -33.35
C ASP A 55 0.55 -12.05 -34.00
N GLY A 56 1.12 -11.87 -35.18
CA GLY A 56 1.06 -10.61 -35.92
C GLY A 56 1.89 -9.48 -35.29
N SER A 57 3.09 -9.79 -34.78
CA SER A 57 3.99 -8.79 -34.18
C SER A 57 4.29 -7.62 -35.13
N PRO A 58 4.26 -6.37 -34.65
CA PRO A 58 4.59 -5.19 -35.46
C PRO A 58 6.10 -4.89 -35.51
N ASP A 59 6.92 -5.63 -34.75
CA ASP A 59 8.37 -5.47 -34.63
C ASP A 59 9.13 -6.62 -35.32
N ASP A 60 10.44 -6.70 -35.10
CA ASP A 60 11.35 -7.69 -35.70
C ASP A 60 11.30 -9.08 -35.02
N SER A 61 10.37 -9.33 -34.09
CA SER A 61 10.25 -10.61 -33.34
C SER A 61 10.26 -11.83 -34.25
N ARG A 62 9.50 -11.79 -35.36
CA ARG A 62 9.41 -12.89 -36.32
C ARG A 62 10.75 -13.17 -37.00
N ASP A 63 11.44 -12.12 -37.42
CA ASP A 63 12.67 -12.23 -38.19
C ASP A 63 13.82 -12.73 -37.30
N LEU A 64 13.87 -12.26 -36.05
CA LEU A 64 14.79 -12.76 -35.03
C LEU A 64 14.61 -14.26 -34.75
N ALA A 65 13.36 -14.70 -34.57
CA ALA A 65 13.05 -16.13 -34.38
C ALA A 65 13.41 -16.96 -35.62
N ALA A 66 13.09 -16.47 -36.83
CA ALA A 66 13.41 -17.16 -38.08
C ALA A 66 14.93 -17.30 -38.28
N ALA A 67 15.70 -16.24 -37.99
CA ALA A 67 17.15 -16.25 -38.03
C ALA A 67 17.73 -17.27 -37.03
N TRP A 68 17.17 -17.35 -35.82
CA TRP A 68 17.57 -18.36 -34.84
C TRP A 68 17.31 -19.78 -35.31
N VAL A 69 16.10 -20.06 -35.82
CA VAL A 69 15.73 -21.38 -36.36
C VAL A 69 16.68 -21.81 -37.48
N ALA A 70 17.06 -20.89 -38.36
CA ALA A 70 17.97 -21.18 -39.47
C ALA A 70 19.40 -21.53 -39.01
N ARG A 71 19.87 -20.96 -37.89
CA ARG A 71 21.25 -21.15 -37.40
C ARG A 71 21.41 -22.23 -36.33
N SER A 72 20.37 -22.53 -35.55
CA SER A 72 20.52 -23.33 -34.32
C SER A 72 20.65 -24.83 -34.58
N GLY A 73 20.13 -25.33 -35.70
CA GLY A 73 20.03 -26.77 -35.96
C GLY A 73 19.02 -27.50 -35.06
N ALA A 74 18.31 -26.79 -34.19
CA ALA A 74 17.29 -27.34 -33.31
C ALA A 74 16.03 -27.73 -34.08
N ARG A 75 15.19 -28.60 -33.49
CA ARG A 75 13.88 -28.96 -34.04
C ARG A 75 12.88 -27.82 -33.84
N ALA A 76 13.04 -26.74 -34.59
CA ALA A 76 12.28 -25.52 -34.39
C ALA A 76 11.59 -25.01 -35.65
N ARG A 77 10.48 -24.28 -35.49
CA ARG A 77 9.77 -23.62 -36.58
C ARG A 77 9.07 -22.35 -36.11
N VAL A 78 8.85 -21.45 -37.06
CA VAL A 78 8.03 -20.25 -36.88
C VAL A 78 6.71 -20.43 -37.62
N VAL A 79 5.60 -20.21 -36.92
CA VAL A 79 4.24 -20.14 -37.48
C VAL A 79 3.74 -18.73 -37.27
N SER A 80 3.00 -18.17 -38.24
CA SER A 80 2.44 -16.83 -38.13
C SER A 80 0.93 -16.88 -38.30
N GLN A 81 0.25 -16.04 -37.52
CA GLN A 81 -1.19 -15.81 -37.57
C GLN A 81 -1.48 -14.30 -37.47
N PRO A 82 -2.67 -13.83 -37.89
CA PRO A 82 -3.14 -12.50 -37.52
C PRO A 82 -3.25 -12.38 -36.00
N ASN A 83 -3.03 -11.17 -35.45
CA ASN A 83 -3.11 -10.91 -34.01
C ASN A 83 -4.49 -11.31 -33.46
N ALA A 84 -4.51 -12.37 -32.66
CA ALA A 84 -5.70 -12.92 -32.02
C ALA A 84 -5.54 -13.08 -30.49
N GLY A 85 -4.43 -12.63 -29.94
CA GLY A 85 -4.11 -12.66 -28.52
C GLY A 85 -3.37 -13.93 -28.06
N LEU A 86 -2.79 -13.83 -26.87
CA LEU A 86 -1.92 -14.85 -26.26
C LEU A 86 -2.55 -16.25 -26.22
N SER A 87 -3.80 -16.36 -25.74
CA SER A 87 -4.53 -17.63 -25.69
C SER A 87 -4.66 -18.29 -27.07
N ALA A 88 -4.95 -17.50 -28.12
CA ALA A 88 -5.07 -18.00 -29.47
C ALA A 88 -3.72 -18.48 -30.01
N ALA A 89 -2.64 -17.73 -29.79
CA ALA A 89 -1.29 -18.13 -30.17
C ALA A 89 -0.85 -19.44 -29.50
N ARG A 90 -1.09 -19.59 -28.20
CA ARG A 90 -0.82 -20.85 -27.46
C ARG A 90 -1.63 -22.01 -28.03
N ASN A 91 -2.92 -21.81 -28.33
CA ASN A 91 -3.77 -22.84 -28.93
C ASN A 91 -3.30 -23.25 -30.33
N THR A 92 -2.87 -22.30 -31.17
CA THR A 92 -2.30 -22.59 -32.50
C THR A 92 -1.07 -23.47 -32.37
N GLY A 93 -0.11 -23.09 -31.52
CA GLY A 93 1.10 -23.88 -31.30
C GLY A 93 0.81 -25.26 -30.71
N MET A 94 -0.12 -25.34 -29.76
CA MET A 94 -0.55 -26.60 -29.15
C MET A 94 -1.20 -27.56 -30.14
N SER A 95 -1.95 -27.06 -31.12
CA SER A 95 -2.61 -27.90 -32.13
C SER A 95 -1.62 -28.69 -33.01
N ILE A 96 -0.44 -28.11 -33.23
CA ILE A 96 0.60 -28.67 -34.10
C ILE A 96 1.76 -29.31 -33.32
N ALA A 97 1.73 -29.26 -31.99
CA ALA A 97 2.72 -29.88 -31.11
C ALA A 97 2.74 -31.41 -31.28
N ARG A 98 3.92 -32.03 -31.17
CA ARG A 98 4.15 -33.46 -31.36
C ARG A 98 4.78 -34.14 -30.15
N GLY A 99 5.25 -33.36 -29.17
CA GLY A 99 5.82 -33.86 -27.93
C GLY A 99 4.82 -34.68 -27.12
N GLU A 100 5.32 -35.61 -26.32
CA GLU A 100 4.51 -36.25 -25.27
C GLU A 100 4.06 -35.21 -24.23
N TRP A 101 4.97 -34.27 -23.93
CA TRP A 101 4.76 -33.17 -23.01
C TRP A 101 4.75 -31.83 -23.73
N VAL A 102 3.99 -30.85 -23.22
CA VAL A 102 3.94 -29.48 -23.75
C VAL A 102 4.09 -28.44 -22.64
N SER A 103 4.82 -27.36 -22.91
CA SER A 103 4.92 -26.18 -22.05
C SER A 103 4.93 -24.89 -22.89
N PHE A 104 4.67 -23.75 -22.25
CA PHE A 104 4.39 -22.48 -22.93
C PHE A 104 5.30 -21.34 -22.44
N PRO A 105 6.63 -21.44 -22.58
CA PRO A 105 7.54 -20.42 -22.08
C PRO A 105 7.34 -19.08 -22.80
N ASP A 106 7.40 -17.99 -22.03
CA ASP A 106 7.19 -16.65 -22.55
C ASP A 106 8.53 -16.10 -23.12
N PRO A 107 8.54 -15.49 -24.32
CA PRO A 107 9.77 -15.09 -25.02
C PRO A 107 10.46 -13.84 -24.44
N ASP A 108 9.89 -13.21 -23.42
CA ASP A 108 10.51 -12.11 -22.67
C ASP A 108 11.22 -12.56 -21.40
N ASP A 109 11.16 -13.84 -21.08
CA ASP A 109 11.85 -14.49 -19.96
C ASP A 109 13.14 -15.21 -20.42
N MET A 110 13.76 -15.99 -19.52
CA MET A 110 14.95 -16.80 -19.83
C MET A 110 14.91 -18.14 -19.10
N LEU A 111 15.57 -19.16 -19.64
CA LEU A 111 15.79 -20.44 -18.98
C LEU A 111 17.19 -20.47 -18.33
N ALA A 112 17.31 -20.99 -17.10
CA ALA A 112 18.63 -21.19 -16.51
C ALA A 112 19.42 -22.27 -17.28
N THR A 113 20.75 -22.22 -17.22
CA THR A 113 21.60 -23.28 -17.76
C THR A 113 21.25 -24.63 -17.12
N GLY A 114 21.05 -25.68 -17.93
CA GLY A 114 20.66 -27.01 -17.46
C GLY A 114 19.16 -27.18 -17.13
N TYR A 115 18.33 -26.15 -17.37
CA TYR A 115 16.88 -26.20 -17.17
C TYR A 115 16.24 -27.39 -17.91
N LEU A 116 16.51 -27.53 -19.21
CA LEU A 116 15.91 -28.60 -20.02
C LEU A 116 16.41 -29.99 -19.59
N THR A 117 17.66 -30.14 -19.18
CA THR A 117 18.18 -31.42 -18.64
C THR A 117 17.39 -31.83 -17.41
N ALA A 118 17.23 -30.93 -16.43
CA ALA A 118 16.49 -31.20 -15.21
C ALA A 118 15.01 -31.54 -15.49
N VAL A 119 14.39 -30.86 -16.47
CA VAL A 119 13.02 -31.15 -16.89
C VAL A 119 12.93 -32.51 -17.57
N LEU A 120 13.81 -32.84 -18.51
CA LEU A 120 13.80 -34.12 -19.24
C LEU A 120 13.86 -35.32 -18.28
N ASP A 121 14.75 -35.27 -17.29
CA ASP A 121 14.83 -36.29 -16.23
C ASP A 121 13.50 -36.45 -15.48
N ALA A 122 12.85 -35.31 -15.19
CA ALA A 122 11.61 -35.28 -14.43
C ALA A 122 10.40 -35.74 -15.26
N VAL A 123 10.29 -35.35 -16.53
CA VAL A 123 9.17 -35.79 -17.40
C VAL A 123 9.29 -37.27 -17.77
N ASP A 124 10.49 -37.82 -17.97
CA ASP A 124 10.69 -39.27 -18.16
C ASP A 124 10.23 -40.04 -16.90
N SER A 125 10.65 -39.56 -15.71
CA SER A 125 10.26 -40.17 -14.42
C SER A 125 8.76 -40.03 -14.12
N ALA A 126 8.16 -38.89 -14.46
CA ALA A 126 6.74 -38.60 -14.27
C ALA A 126 5.87 -39.36 -15.27
N GLY A 127 6.35 -39.52 -16.51
CA GLY A 127 5.80 -40.37 -17.56
C GLY A 127 5.55 -41.78 -17.04
N ALA A 128 6.63 -42.41 -16.54
CA ALA A 128 6.61 -43.77 -16.01
C ALA A 128 5.70 -43.96 -14.78
N GLN A 129 5.44 -42.90 -14.00
CA GLN A 129 4.64 -42.93 -12.78
C GLN A 129 3.19 -42.45 -12.98
N ASP A 130 2.78 -42.21 -14.22
CA ASP A 130 1.48 -41.65 -14.59
C ASP A 130 1.14 -40.31 -13.91
N ILE A 131 2.16 -39.48 -13.67
CA ILE A 131 1.98 -38.15 -13.08
C ILE A 131 1.57 -37.17 -14.20
N PRO A 132 0.51 -36.36 -14.02
CA PRO A 132 -0.04 -35.54 -15.08
C PRO A 132 0.69 -34.21 -15.31
N VAL A 133 1.49 -33.74 -14.34
CA VAL A 133 2.14 -32.43 -14.38
C VAL A 133 3.57 -32.48 -13.83
N VAL A 134 4.48 -31.79 -14.52
CA VAL A 134 5.81 -31.43 -13.98
C VAL A 134 5.90 -29.92 -13.83
N ALA A 135 6.35 -29.45 -12.67
CA ALA A 135 6.36 -28.05 -12.28
C ALA A 135 7.78 -27.58 -11.93
N THR A 136 8.17 -26.43 -12.48
CA THR A 136 9.53 -25.87 -12.37
C THR A 136 9.56 -24.62 -11.48
N ASN A 137 10.74 -24.29 -10.96
CA ASN A 137 10.91 -23.17 -10.03
C ASN A 137 10.99 -21.83 -10.76
N ILE A 138 10.52 -20.75 -10.11
CA ILE A 138 10.53 -19.39 -10.67
C ILE A 138 11.49 -18.54 -9.85
N VAL A 139 12.43 -17.90 -10.53
CA VAL A 139 13.33 -16.90 -9.94
C VAL A 139 13.15 -15.59 -10.69
N TYR A 140 12.90 -14.49 -9.98
CA TYR A 140 12.75 -13.20 -10.64
C TYR A 140 14.09 -12.67 -11.13
N PHE A 141 14.10 -12.12 -12.34
CA PHE A 141 15.18 -11.31 -12.89
C PHE A 141 14.72 -9.85 -12.97
N TYR A 142 15.31 -8.98 -12.15
CA TYR A 142 15.01 -7.54 -12.13
C TYR A 142 15.89 -6.79 -13.12
N GLU A 143 15.34 -6.41 -14.27
CA GLU A 143 16.07 -5.80 -15.38
C GLU A 143 16.80 -4.51 -14.95
N ALA A 144 16.11 -3.62 -14.24
CA ALA A 144 16.65 -2.33 -13.78
C ALA A 144 17.93 -2.46 -12.93
N SER A 145 18.12 -3.59 -12.25
CA SER A 145 19.29 -3.84 -11.39
C SER A 145 20.15 -5.02 -11.82
N SER A 146 19.76 -5.70 -12.90
CA SER A 146 20.37 -6.96 -13.38
C SER A 146 20.54 -8.01 -12.26
N ARG A 147 19.57 -8.12 -11.35
CA ARG A 147 19.64 -9.00 -10.18
C ARG A 147 18.64 -10.16 -10.26
N PHE A 148 19.09 -11.35 -9.87
CA PHE A 148 18.23 -12.50 -9.64
C PHE A 148 17.79 -12.59 -8.19
N GLU A 149 16.52 -12.89 -7.96
CA GLU A 149 15.95 -13.04 -6.62
C GLU A 149 14.91 -14.16 -6.58
N ASP A 150 15.15 -15.16 -5.74
CA ASP A 150 14.14 -16.18 -5.42
C ASP A 150 13.15 -15.58 -4.40
N SER A 151 12.22 -14.77 -4.89
CA SER A 151 11.16 -14.12 -4.10
C SER A 151 9.75 -14.33 -4.63
N HIS A 152 9.56 -15.32 -5.52
CA HIS A 152 8.24 -15.66 -6.02
C HIS A 152 7.34 -16.24 -4.90
N PRO A 153 6.06 -15.82 -4.77
CA PRO A 153 5.18 -16.30 -3.70
C PRO A 153 4.98 -17.82 -3.65
N LEU A 154 5.01 -18.49 -4.82
CA LEU A 154 4.84 -19.94 -4.93
C LEU A 154 6.13 -20.75 -4.70
N ARG A 155 7.26 -20.13 -4.34
CA ARG A 155 8.52 -20.87 -4.11
C ARG A 155 8.39 -21.93 -3.00
N GLY A 156 7.42 -21.77 -2.09
CA GLY A 156 7.18 -22.69 -0.98
C GLY A 156 6.94 -24.14 -1.43
N ALA A 157 6.38 -24.35 -2.62
CA ALA A 157 6.19 -25.70 -3.18
C ALA A 157 7.52 -26.45 -3.40
N PHE A 158 8.62 -25.72 -3.57
CA PHE A 158 9.97 -26.22 -3.89
C PHE A 158 10.89 -26.37 -2.67
N ALA A 159 10.43 -25.96 -1.48
CA ALA A 159 11.28 -25.88 -0.29
C ALA A 159 11.85 -27.23 0.18
N ASP A 160 11.14 -28.33 -0.09
CA ASP A 160 11.52 -29.69 0.33
C ASP A 160 12.19 -30.50 -0.81
N GLY A 161 12.70 -29.86 -1.86
CA GLY A 161 13.44 -30.52 -2.93
C GLY A 161 12.58 -31.17 -4.02
N ARG A 162 13.18 -32.06 -4.83
CA ARG A 162 12.47 -32.87 -5.85
C ARG A 162 11.52 -33.84 -5.15
N ARG A 163 10.22 -33.78 -5.47
CA ARG A 163 9.19 -34.65 -4.87
C ARG A 163 7.92 -34.70 -5.72
N ILE A 164 7.01 -35.58 -5.36
CA ILE A 164 5.66 -35.65 -5.92
C ILE A 164 4.69 -35.09 -4.90
N VAL A 165 3.81 -34.21 -5.36
CA VAL A 165 2.80 -33.50 -4.57
C VAL A 165 1.43 -34.05 -4.96
N ASP A 166 0.64 -34.45 -3.96
CA ASP A 166 -0.78 -34.73 -4.12
C ASP A 166 -1.56 -33.45 -3.78
N LEU A 167 -2.15 -32.79 -4.78
CA LEU A 167 -2.84 -31.51 -4.58
C LEU A 167 -4.15 -31.66 -3.76
N GLU A 168 -4.70 -32.86 -3.59
CA GLU A 168 -5.81 -33.08 -2.65
C GLU A 168 -5.33 -33.05 -1.19
N ARG A 169 -4.07 -33.39 -0.93
CA ARG A 169 -3.48 -33.39 0.43
C ARG A 169 -2.70 -32.12 0.74
N GLU A 170 -2.09 -31.52 -0.27
CA GLU A 170 -1.30 -30.28 -0.17
C GLU A 170 -1.85 -29.20 -1.12
N PRO A 171 -3.10 -28.73 -0.90
CA PRO A 171 -3.78 -27.81 -1.82
C PRO A 171 -3.11 -26.44 -1.95
N GLN A 172 -2.18 -26.09 -1.04
CA GLN A 172 -1.40 -24.85 -1.11
C GLN A 172 -0.24 -24.90 -2.12
N SER A 173 0.15 -26.08 -2.60
CA SER A 173 1.28 -26.29 -3.51
C SER A 173 0.89 -26.04 -4.98
N ILE A 174 0.06 -25.03 -5.23
CA ILE A 174 -0.52 -24.72 -6.54
C ILE A 174 0.49 -24.20 -7.56
N LYS A 175 0.13 -24.33 -8.84
CA LYS A 175 0.76 -23.68 -10.00
C LYS A 175 -0.30 -23.05 -10.89
N LEU A 176 0.06 -21.93 -11.51
CA LEU A 176 -0.85 -21.15 -12.36
C LEU A 176 -0.12 -20.42 -13.50
N GLN A 177 1.07 -20.87 -13.88
CA GLN A 177 1.85 -20.30 -14.99
C GLN A 177 2.20 -21.41 -15.97
N ALA A 178 1.67 -21.32 -17.19
CA ALA A 178 1.87 -22.35 -18.21
C ALA A 178 3.34 -22.42 -18.67
N ALA A 179 4.07 -21.30 -18.56
CA ALA A 179 5.50 -21.20 -18.85
C ALA A 179 6.39 -22.06 -17.94
N THR A 180 5.93 -22.38 -16.73
CA THR A 180 6.72 -23.15 -15.74
C THR A 180 6.18 -24.55 -15.49
N THR A 181 5.20 -24.97 -16.29
CA THR A 181 4.47 -26.22 -16.11
C THR A 181 4.51 -27.02 -17.42
N PHE A 182 4.77 -28.32 -17.31
CA PHE A 182 4.71 -29.27 -18.40
C PHE A 182 3.50 -30.17 -18.24
N PHE A 183 2.69 -30.25 -19.29
CA PHE A 183 1.42 -30.99 -19.33
C PHE A 183 1.51 -32.16 -20.31
N ARG A 184 0.75 -33.24 -20.07
CA ARG A 184 0.63 -34.34 -21.02
C ARG A 184 -0.23 -33.92 -22.21
N LEU A 185 0.36 -33.89 -23.40
CA LEU A 185 -0.33 -33.47 -24.61
C LEU A 185 -1.48 -34.41 -24.98
N ALA A 186 -1.33 -35.71 -24.70
CA ALA A 186 -2.39 -36.71 -24.93
C ALA A 186 -3.67 -36.40 -24.15
N GLU A 187 -3.54 -35.98 -22.88
CA GLU A 187 -4.67 -35.66 -22.02
C GLU A 187 -5.35 -34.34 -22.43
N ILE A 188 -4.56 -33.35 -22.85
CA ILE A 188 -5.08 -32.12 -23.46
C ILE A 188 -5.94 -32.44 -24.69
N ARG A 189 -5.44 -33.30 -25.60
CA ARG A 189 -6.15 -33.70 -26.82
C ARG A 189 -7.39 -34.51 -26.53
N ARG A 190 -7.29 -35.49 -25.63
CA ARG A 190 -8.38 -36.37 -25.21
C ARG A 190 -9.59 -35.58 -24.69
N HIS A 191 -9.34 -34.48 -23.99
CA HIS A 191 -10.37 -33.67 -23.35
C HIS A 191 -10.66 -32.34 -24.06
N ASP A 192 -10.09 -32.15 -25.26
CA ASP A 192 -10.20 -30.93 -26.06
C ASP A 192 -9.94 -29.64 -25.26
N LEU A 193 -8.90 -29.66 -24.41
CA LEU A 193 -8.56 -28.53 -23.57
C LEU A 193 -7.91 -27.41 -24.39
N ARG A 194 -8.31 -26.17 -24.12
CA ARG A 194 -7.85 -24.95 -24.80
C ARG A 194 -7.68 -23.81 -23.79
N PHE A 195 -6.76 -22.90 -24.08
CA PHE A 195 -6.74 -21.60 -23.40
C PHE A 195 -7.95 -20.79 -23.88
N ASP A 196 -8.77 -20.31 -22.95
CA ASP A 196 -9.97 -19.54 -23.29
C ASP A 196 -9.59 -18.09 -23.62
N PRO A 197 -9.82 -17.60 -24.85
CA PRO A 197 -9.50 -16.23 -25.23
C PRO A 197 -10.39 -15.17 -24.53
N ARG A 198 -11.49 -15.60 -23.89
CA ARG A 198 -12.34 -14.72 -23.08
C ARG A 198 -11.71 -14.40 -21.72
N VAL A 199 -10.76 -15.20 -21.24
CA VAL A 199 -10.04 -14.93 -19.99
C VAL A 199 -8.87 -14.00 -20.29
N ARG A 200 -9.11 -12.69 -20.16
CA ARG A 200 -8.14 -11.63 -20.48
C ARG A 200 -8.30 -10.46 -19.49
N PRO A 201 -7.28 -9.60 -19.30
CA PRO A 201 -5.98 -9.61 -19.98
C PRO A 201 -4.98 -10.66 -19.46
N ASN A 202 -5.26 -11.35 -18.36
CA ASN A 202 -4.39 -12.38 -17.78
C ASN A 202 -5.23 -13.47 -17.09
N PHE A 203 -4.57 -14.43 -16.44
CA PHE A 203 -5.16 -15.55 -15.68
C PHE A 203 -5.72 -16.71 -16.52
N GLU A 204 -5.60 -16.65 -17.85
CA GLU A 204 -5.89 -17.76 -18.77
C GLU A 204 -5.13 -19.04 -18.40
N ASP A 205 -3.91 -18.90 -17.88
CA ASP A 205 -3.10 -20.00 -17.37
C ASP A 205 -3.74 -20.68 -16.17
N GLY A 206 -4.23 -19.90 -15.20
CA GLY A 206 -4.88 -20.41 -13.99
C GLY A 206 -6.14 -21.18 -14.35
N ALA A 207 -6.96 -20.63 -15.25
CA ALA A 207 -8.16 -21.30 -15.77
C ALA A 207 -7.81 -22.61 -16.50
N PHE A 208 -6.73 -22.62 -17.31
CA PHE A 208 -6.25 -23.83 -17.98
C PHE A 208 -5.78 -24.91 -16.98
N HIS A 209 -5.03 -24.53 -15.94
CA HIS A 209 -4.59 -25.46 -14.89
C HIS A 209 -5.80 -26.10 -14.18
N ILE A 210 -6.81 -25.30 -13.83
CA ILE A 210 -8.06 -25.80 -13.23
C ILE A 210 -8.76 -26.78 -14.17
N GLY A 211 -8.91 -26.41 -15.44
CA GLY A 211 -9.53 -27.24 -16.46
C GLY A 211 -8.82 -28.57 -16.69
N TYR A 212 -7.48 -28.56 -16.71
CA TYR A 212 -6.62 -29.73 -16.91
C TYR A 212 -6.58 -30.64 -15.68
N LEU A 213 -6.24 -30.12 -14.50
CA LEU A 213 -6.10 -30.92 -13.28
C LEU A 213 -7.42 -31.56 -12.85
N SER A 214 -8.56 -30.94 -13.16
CA SER A 214 -9.88 -31.52 -12.87
C SER A 214 -10.25 -32.76 -13.70
N ARG A 215 -9.38 -33.18 -14.63
CA ARG A 215 -9.55 -34.43 -15.40
C ARG A 215 -8.98 -35.65 -14.69
N PHE A 216 -8.22 -35.44 -13.63
CA PHE A 216 -7.54 -36.51 -12.90
C PHE A 216 -8.22 -36.71 -11.55
N GLU A 217 -8.55 -37.96 -11.21
CA GLU A 217 -9.04 -38.32 -9.88
C GLU A 217 -8.00 -38.00 -8.78
N ARG A 218 -6.72 -38.09 -9.13
CA ARG A 218 -5.58 -37.73 -8.28
C ARG A 218 -4.72 -36.68 -9.00
N PRO A 219 -4.91 -35.38 -8.74
CA PRO A 219 -4.13 -34.31 -9.34
C PRO A 219 -2.72 -34.27 -8.75
N MET A 220 -1.86 -35.16 -9.23
CA MET A 220 -0.46 -35.30 -8.80
C MET A 220 0.44 -34.33 -9.57
N MET A 221 1.49 -33.81 -8.94
CA MET A 221 2.46 -32.91 -9.57
C MET A 221 3.88 -33.24 -9.13
N ALA A 222 4.79 -33.47 -10.09
CA ALA A 222 6.21 -33.56 -9.80
C ALA A 222 6.82 -32.16 -9.73
N VAL A 223 7.48 -31.81 -8.62
CA VAL A 223 8.16 -30.52 -8.45
C VAL A 223 9.67 -30.65 -8.67
N VAL A 224 10.23 -29.73 -9.45
CA VAL A 224 11.63 -29.76 -9.90
C VAL A 224 12.31 -28.43 -9.55
N PRO A 225 12.89 -28.30 -8.34
CA PRO A 225 13.45 -27.04 -7.84
C PRO A 225 14.68 -26.55 -8.61
N ASP A 226 15.42 -27.48 -9.21
CA ASP A 226 16.64 -27.24 -9.97
C ASP A 226 16.39 -26.89 -11.44
N ALA A 227 15.18 -27.10 -11.94
CA ALA A 227 14.72 -26.48 -13.17
C ALA A 227 14.28 -25.04 -12.87
N VAL A 228 15.19 -24.08 -13.02
CA VAL A 228 14.96 -22.67 -12.72
C VAL A 228 14.54 -21.87 -13.97
N TYR A 229 13.33 -21.34 -13.95
CA TYR A 229 12.78 -20.41 -14.93
C TYR A 229 13.01 -18.96 -14.46
N HIS A 230 13.65 -18.14 -15.28
CA HIS A 230 13.96 -16.75 -14.94
C HIS A 230 12.86 -15.81 -15.45
N TYR A 231 11.98 -15.39 -14.56
CA TYR A 231 10.86 -14.49 -14.86
C TYR A 231 11.30 -13.02 -14.84
N ARG A 232 11.21 -12.33 -15.97
CA ARG A 232 11.68 -10.94 -16.14
C ARG A 232 10.70 -9.95 -15.53
N ARG A 233 11.20 -9.08 -14.66
CA ARG A 233 10.53 -7.88 -14.19
C ARG A 233 11.12 -6.69 -14.97
N ARG A 234 10.38 -6.25 -15.99
CA ARG A 234 10.77 -5.18 -16.91
C ARG A 234 10.95 -3.85 -16.18
N ALA A 235 11.95 -3.06 -16.57
CA ALA A 235 12.24 -1.78 -15.93
C ALA A 235 11.20 -0.68 -16.23
N ASP A 236 10.49 -0.81 -17.36
CA ASP A 236 9.51 0.14 -17.87
C ASP A 236 8.06 -0.14 -17.42
N GLU A 237 7.86 -1.18 -16.60
CA GLU A 237 6.55 -1.69 -16.17
C GLU A 237 5.56 -1.97 -17.33
N SER A 238 6.03 -2.15 -18.57
CA SER A 238 5.19 -2.36 -19.77
C SER A 238 4.55 -3.76 -19.83
N SER A 239 4.76 -4.59 -18.81
CA SER A 239 4.20 -5.94 -18.76
C SER A 239 2.67 -5.93 -18.82
N LEU A 240 2.09 -6.97 -19.43
CA LEU A 240 0.64 -7.14 -19.53
C LEU A 240 -0.04 -7.15 -18.14
N VAL A 241 0.62 -7.74 -17.14
CA VAL A 241 0.11 -7.80 -15.76
C VAL A 241 0.10 -6.41 -15.11
N ALA A 242 1.16 -5.61 -15.28
CA ALA A 242 1.23 -4.28 -14.70
C ALA A 242 0.17 -3.34 -15.28
N THR A 243 0.01 -3.34 -16.61
CA THR A 243 -0.97 -2.49 -17.31
C THR A 243 -2.42 -3.01 -17.18
N SER A 244 -2.63 -4.28 -16.81
CA SER A 244 -3.96 -4.88 -16.70
C SER A 244 -4.89 -4.19 -15.71
N TRP A 245 -4.37 -3.57 -14.66
CA TRP A 245 -5.20 -3.01 -13.57
C TRP A 245 -6.05 -1.81 -13.98
N LEU A 246 -5.78 -1.20 -15.13
CA LEU A 246 -6.58 -0.12 -15.68
C LEU A 246 -7.75 -0.63 -16.56
N LYS A 247 -7.71 -1.90 -16.97
CA LYS A 247 -8.62 -2.48 -17.96
C LYS A 247 -9.90 -3.01 -17.30
N PRO A 248 -11.11 -2.61 -17.74
CA PRO A 248 -12.37 -3.12 -17.21
C PRO A 248 -12.49 -4.65 -17.31
N GLU A 249 -11.93 -5.27 -18.35
CA GLU A 249 -11.95 -6.72 -18.58
C GLU A 249 -11.33 -7.49 -17.41
N LYS A 250 -10.32 -6.90 -16.74
CA LYS A 250 -9.72 -7.49 -15.55
C LYS A 250 -10.75 -7.71 -14.42
N TYR A 251 -11.72 -6.80 -14.29
CA TYR A 251 -12.74 -6.83 -13.25
C TYR A 251 -14.00 -7.59 -13.66
N ILE A 252 -14.17 -7.92 -14.94
CA ILE A 252 -15.41 -8.52 -15.44
C ILE A 252 -15.16 -9.89 -16.06
N GLU A 253 -14.21 -9.97 -16.99
CA GLU A 253 -13.98 -11.17 -17.79
C GLU A 253 -13.15 -12.20 -17.04
N ILE A 254 -12.12 -11.80 -16.28
CA ILE A 254 -11.36 -12.73 -15.42
C ILE A 254 -12.27 -13.34 -14.34
N PRO A 255 -13.03 -12.56 -13.54
CA PRO A 255 -13.89 -13.14 -12.53
C PRO A 255 -14.98 -14.04 -13.11
N ARG A 256 -15.54 -13.66 -14.28
CA ARG A 256 -16.61 -14.42 -14.92
C ARG A 256 -16.11 -15.72 -15.56
N PHE A 257 -15.15 -15.62 -16.47
CA PHE A 257 -14.69 -16.75 -17.28
C PHE A 257 -13.55 -17.51 -16.62
N GLY A 258 -12.62 -16.79 -15.98
CA GLY A 258 -11.44 -17.37 -15.35
C GLY A 258 -11.72 -17.98 -13.98
N TRP A 259 -12.58 -17.36 -13.16
CA TRP A 259 -12.91 -17.87 -11.82
C TRP A 259 -14.23 -18.62 -11.79
N LEU A 260 -15.34 -17.94 -12.07
CA LEU A 260 -16.68 -18.48 -11.83
C LEU A 260 -16.99 -19.68 -12.75
N GLU A 261 -16.83 -19.52 -14.06
CA GLU A 261 -17.04 -20.63 -15.02
C GLU A 261 -16.05 -21.78 -14.78
N ALA A 262 -14.79 -21.48 -14.45
CA ALA A 262 -13.80 -22.50 -14.16
C ALA A 262 -14.20 -23.36 -12.93
N LEU A 263 -14.55 -22.73 -11.81
CA LEU A 263 -14.95 -23.46 -10.60
C LEU A 263 -16.30 -24.19 -10.78
N ARG A 264 -17.28 -23.59 -11.47
CA ARG A 264 -18.54 -24.26 -11.81
C ARG A 264 -18.30 -25.50 -12.66
N GLY A 265 -17.46 -25.38 -13.69
CA GLY A 265 -17.10 -26.50 -14.55
C GLY A 265 -16.39 -27.64 -13.79
N VAL A 266 -15.58 -27.32 -12.78
CA VAL A 266 -15.03 -28.34 -11.87
C VAL A 266 -16.14 -28.99 -11.07
N ARG A 267 -16.98 -28.21 -10.39
CA ARG A 267 -18.09 -28.71 -9.56
C ARG A 267 -19.03 -29.63 -10.33
N GLU A 268 -19.38 -29.26 -11.56
CA GLU A 268 -20.22 -30.08 -12.45
C GLU A 268 -19.58 -31.42 -12.79
N ARG A 269 -18.26 -31.47 -12.94
CA ARG A 269 -17.52 -32.71 -13.27
C ARG A 269 -17.27 -33.58 -12.05
N THR A 270 -16.87 -33.00 -10.93
CA THR A 270 -16.38 -33.73 -9.75
C THR A 270 -17.38 -33.77 -8.59
N GLY A 271 -18.53 -33.12 -8.70
CA GLY A 271 -19.55 -33.00 -7.65
C GLY A 271 -19.19 -32.06 -6.50
N ARG A 272 -17.96 -31.54 -6.47
CA ARG A 272 -17.41 -30.61 -5.47
C ARG A 272 -16.37 -29.70 -6.11
N VAL A 273 -15.98 -28.62 -5.45
CA VAL A 273 -14.81 -27.83 -5.83
C VAL A 273 -13.64 -28.19 -4.91
N PRO A 274 -12.60 -28.91 -5.40
CA PRO A 274 -11.44 -29.27 -4.58
C PRO A 274 -10.69 -28.03 -4.06
N ALA A 275 -10.10 -28.14 -2.87
CA ALA A 275 -9.39 -27.03 -2.22
C ALA A 275 -8.30 -26.43 -3.13
N TRP A 276 -7.50 -27.25 -3.83
CA TRP A 276 -6.45 -26.73 -4.73
C TRP A 276 -7.00 -25.82 -5.84
N ALA A 277 -8.20 -26.09 -6.36
CA ALA A 277 -8.83 -25.25 -7.37
C ALA A 277 -9.31 -23.92 -6.77
N GLN A 278 -9.88 -23.98 -5.55
CA GLN A 278 -10.22 -22.79 -4.78
C GLN A 278 -8.98 -21.94 -4.49
N PHE A 279 -7.85 -22.55 -4.12
CA PHE A 279 -6.57 -21.86 -3.87
C PHE A 279 -6.03 -21.15 -5.11
N ILE A 280 -6.16 -21.73 -6.30
CA ILE A 280 -5.74 -21.08 -7.57
C ILE A 280 -6.55 -19.79 -7.81
N VAL A 281 -7.87 -19.85 -7.69
CA VAL A 281 -8.73 -18.66 -7.86
C VAL A 281 -8.48 -17.64 -6.76
N PHE A 282 -8.43 -18.09 -5.50
CA PHE A 282 -8.24 -17.20 -4.37
C PHE A 282 -6.87 -16.50 -4.40
N TYR A 283 -5.82 -17.16 -4.92
CA TYR A 283 -4.50 -16.56 -5.10
C TYR A 283 -4.54 -15.29 -5.95
N ASP A 284 -5.33 -15.29 -7.04
CA ASP A 284 -5.50 -14.13 -7.92
C ASP A 284 -6.51 -13.12 -7.34
N MET A 285 -7.70 -13.59 -6.92
CA MET A 285 -8.78 -12.75 -6.41
C MET A 285 -8.35 -11.87 -5.23
N GLN A 286 -7.58 -12.40 -4.28
CA GLN A 286 -7.18 -11.66 -3.09
C GLN A 286 -6.37 -10.39 -3.41
N TRP A 287 -5.65 -10.36 -4.54
CA TRP A 287 -4.88 -9.17 -4.94
C TRP A 287 -5.79 -7.97 -5.22
N TYR A 288 -7.00 -8.18 -5.75
CA TYR A 288 -7.94 -7.09 -6.05
C TYR A 288 -8.28 -6.28 -4.78
N PHE A 289 -8.53 -6.98 -3.68
CA PHE A 289 -8.79 -6.37 -2.37
C PHE A 289 -7.53 -5.76 -1.76
N GLN A 290 -6.36 -6.36 -1.95
CA GLN A 290 -5.11 -5.75 -1.51
C GLN A 290 -4.79 -4.45 -2.27
N TYR A 291 -5.01 -4.41 -3.58
CA TYR A 291 -4.83 -3.20 -4.38
C TYR A 291 -5.82 -2.13 -3.97
N ASP A 292 -7.12 -2.48 -3.84
CA ASP A 292 -8.10 -1.50 -3.37
C ASP A 292 -7.78 -1.00 -1.96
N SER A 293 -7.17 -1.78 -1.08
CA SER A 293 -6.79 -1.29 0.26
C SER A 293 -5.71 -0.18 0.26
N ARG A 294 -5.06 0.11 -0.88
CA ARG A 294 -4.02 1.12 -1.01
C ARG A 294 -4.60 2.51 -1.23
N ILE A 295 -3.89 3.54 -0.77
CA ILE A 295 -4.24 4.94 -1.03
C ILE A 295 -4.15 5.25 -2.53
N HIS A 296 -3.03 4.89 -3.15
CA HIS A 296 -2.82 4.90 -4.59
C HIS A 296 -3.25 3.55 -5.17
N THR A 297 -4.35 3.55 -5.93
CA THR A 297 -4.86 2.32 -6.55
C THR A 297 -5.57 2.62 -7.86
N PRO A 298 -5.31 1.83 -8.93
CA PRO A 298 -6.04 1.92 -10.19
C PRO A 298 -7.51 1.47 -10.06
N THR A 299 -7.86 0.71 -9.01
CA THR A 299 -9.25 0.28 -8.74
C THR A 299 -10.20 1.45 -8.49
N LYS A 300 -9.68 2.56 -7.98
CA LYS A 300 -10.48 3.74 -7.63
C LYS A 300 -11.06 4.41 -8.88
N GLY A 301 -10.29 4.48 -9.96
CA GLY A 301 -10.73 5.08 -11.23
C GLY A 301 -11.67 4.20 -12.07
N GLN A 302 -11.97 2.96 -11.64
CA GLN A 302 -12.93 2.12 -12.34
C GLN A 302 -14.35 2.66 -12.18
N ASP A 303 -15.15 2.52 -13.24
CA ASP A 303 -16.56 2.92 -13.26
C ASP A 303 -17.39 2.21 -12.19
N ALA A 304 -18.44 2.88 -11.69
CA ALA A 304 -19.30 2.33 -10.64
C ALA A 304 -20.04 1.05 -11.08
N ALA A 305 -20.45 0.94 -12.35
CA ALA A 305 -21.09 -0.27 -12.87
C ALA A 305 -20.09 -1.44 -12.97
N VAL A 306 -18.83 -1.15 -13.34
CA VAL A 306 -17.75 -2.15 -13.36
C VAL A 306 -17.48 -2.68 -11.94
N LYS A 307 -17.38 -1.78 -10.95
CA LYS A 307 -17.20 -2.16 -9.54
C LYS A 307 -18.36 -3.01 -9.01
N GLY A 308 -19.60 -2.59 -9.27
CA GLY A 308 -20.80 -3.32 -8.84
C GLY A 308 -20.88 -4.71 -9.47
N GLU A 309 -20.59 -4.83 -10.78
CA GLU A 309 -20.58 -6.13 -11.46
C GLU A 309 -19.44 -7.03 -10.98
N PHE A 310 -18.25 -6.48 -10.72
CA PHE A 310 -17.14 -7.20 -10.09
C PHE A 310 -17.57 -7.79 -8.73
N MET A 311 -18.14 -6.96 -7.86
CA MET A 311 -18.58 -7.39 -6.53
C MET A 311 -19.69 -8.45 -6.60
N ARG A 312 -20.61 -8.33 -7.57
CA ARG A 312 -21.64 -9.34 -7.83
C ARG A 312 -21.04 -10.69 -8.21
N ILE A 313 -20.08 -10.71 -9.15
CA ILE A 313 -19.41 -11.96 -9.57
C ILE A 313 -18.57 -12.54 -8.42
N VAL A 314 -17.88 -11.70 -7.64
CA VAL A 314 -17.09 -12.17 -6.49
C VAL A 314 -17.96 -12.88 -5.47
N ARG A 315 -19.19 -12.40 -5.20
CA ARG A 315 -20.13 -13.11 -4.30
C ARG A 315 -20.45 -14.51 -4.83
N GLU A 316 -20.74 -14.65 -6.13
CA GLU A 316 -20.97 -15.97 -6.75
C GLU A 316 -19.73 -16.87 -6.71
N VAL A 317 -18.53 -16.32 -6.87
CA VAL A 317 -17.27 -17.07 -6.75
C VAL A 317 -17.07 -17.53 -5.30
N LEU A 318 -17.36 -16.69 -4.32
CA LEU A 318 -17.24 -17.04 -2.90
C LEU A 318 -18.25 -18.12 -2.48
N GLU A 319 -19.39 -18.29 -3.14
CA GLU A 319 -20.27 -19.46 -2.94
C GLU A 319 -19.57 -20.80 -3.27
N LEU A 320 -18.52 -20.77 -4.11
CA LEU A 320 -17.74 -21.92 -4.56
C LEU A 320 -16.42 -22.10 -3.79
N ILE A 321 -16.08 -21.19 -2.88
CA ILE A 321 -14.86 -21.21 -2.07
C ILE A 321 -15.24 -21.40 -0.61
N ASP A 322 -14.67 -22.40 0.04
CA ASP A 322 -14.93 -22.69 1.45
C ASP A 322 -14.33 -21.59 2.34
N ALA A 323 -15.02 -21.24 3.43
CA ALA A 323 -14.52 -20.23 4.37
C ALA A 323 -13.18 -20.67 5.00
N GLU A 324 -12.99 -21.96 5.23
CA GLU A 324 -11.72 -22.55 5.67
C GLU A 324 -10.58 -22.28 4.69
N THR A 325 -10.85 -22.26 3.38
CA THR A 325 -9.84 -21.90 2.36
C THR A 325 -9.45 -20.44 2.52
N VAL A 326 -10.42 -19.53 2.64
CA VAL A 326 -10.17 -18.08 2.85
C VAL A 326 -9.38 -17.84 4.14
N VAL A 327 -9.80 -18.48 5.24
CA VAL A 327 -9.20 -18.32 6.56
C VAL A 327 -7.83 -18.99 6.65
N GLY A 328 -7.67 -20.13 5.99
CA GLY A 328 -6.47 -20.99 5.95
C GLY A 328 -5.43 -20.57 4.93
N TYR A 329 -5.73 -19.66 4.01
CA TYR A 329 -4.80 -19.23 2.97
C TYR A 329 -3.52 -18.59 3.53
N ARG A 330 -2.34 -19.14 3.20
CA ARG A 330 -1.02 -18.67 3.69
C ARG A 330 0.02 -18.46 2.57
N ILE A 331 -0.35 -18.61 1.31
CA ILE A 331 0.61 -18.55 0.18
C ILE A 331 1.16 -17.12 -0.01
N THR A 332 0.28 -16.12 -0.02
CA THR A 332 0.67 -14.70 -0.02
C THR A 332 0.27 -14.05 1.30
N GLY A 333 0.98 -13.00 1.69
CA GLY A 333 0.63 -12.21 2.88
C GLY A 333 -0.69 -11.48 2.65
N LEU A 334 -1.76 -11.91 3.32
CA LEU A 334 -3.07 -11.28 3.29
C LEU A 334 -3.40 -10.69 4.66
N SER A 335 -3.90 -9.45 4.70
CA SER A 335 -4.26 -8.82 5.98
C SER A 335 -5.43 -9.55 6.63
N ARG A 336 -5.42 -9.61 7.98
CA ARG A 336 -6.53 -10.19 8.76
C ARG A 336 -7.86 -9.51 8.42
N LEU A 337 -7.85 -8.20 8.19
CA LEU A 337 -9.05 -7.43 7.86
C LEU A 337 -9.65 -7.87 6.52
N ILE A 338 -8.85 -7.94 5.44
CA ILE A 338 -9.35 -8.39 4.13
C ILE A 338 -9.91 -9.80 4.23
N ARG A 339 -9.19 -10.70 4.93
CA ARG A 339 -9.62 -12.10 5.10
C ARG A 339 -10.99 -12.21 5.75
N LEU A 340 -11.21 -11.54 6.88
CA LEU A 340 -12.49 -11.59 7.57
C LEU A 340 -13.59 -10.86 6.78
N ALA A 341 -13.25 -9.77 6.10
CA ALA A 341 -14.19 -9.06 5.24
C ALA A 341 -14.67 -9.91 4.06
N LEU A 342 -13.82 -10.77 3.49
CA LEU A 342 -14.21 -11.74 2.45
C LEU A 342 -15.14 -12.85 2.98
N VAL A 343 -14.96 -13.28 4.24
CA VAL A 343 -15.91 -14.19 4.90
C VAL A 343 -17.27 -13.52 5.08
N CYS A 344 -17.30 -12.25 5.53
CA CYS A 344 -18.54 -11.47 5.60
C CYS A 344 -19.19 -11.31 4.21
N LEU A 345 -18.38 -11.06 3.17
CA LEU A 345 -18.86 -10.89 1.79
C LEU A 345 -19.50 -12.16 1.23
N LYS A 346 -18.94 -13.34 1.57
CA LYS A 346 -19.51 -14.66 1.27
C LYS A 346 -20.90 -14.85 1.89
N GLY A 347 -21.23 -14.09 2.93
CA GLY A 347 -22.49 -14.19 3.64
C GLY A 347 -22.42 -15.11 4.87
N GLU A 348 -21.22 -15.40 5.35
CA GLU A 348 -21.00 -16.12 6.60
C GLU A 348 -20.56 -15.14 7.69
N ASP A 349 -20.87 -15.48 8.94
CA ASP A 349 -20.30 -14.73 10.06
C ASP A 349 -18.81 -15.05 10.14
N PRO A 350 -17.94 -14.02 10.20
CA PRO A 350 -16.54 -14.26 10.46
C PRO A 350 -16.46 -14.99 11.81
N PRO A 351 -15.51 -15.93 11.99
CA PRO A 351 -15.32 -16.55 13.29
C PRO A 351 -15.24 -15.44 14.35
N LEU A 352 -16.22 -15.40 15.26
CA LEU A 352 -16.30 -14.42 16.37
C LEU A 352 -15.05 -14.46 17.26
N SER A 353 -14.23 -15.48 17.05
CA SER A 353 -12.95 -15.73 17.65
C SER A 353 -11.87 -15.83 16.57
N PRO A 354 -10.80 -15.02 16.61
CA PRO A 354 -10.35 -14.34 17.82
C PRO A 354 -10.53 -12.83 17.82
N VAL A 355 -10.91 -12.26 18.97
CA VAL A 355 -10.75 -10.83 19.25
C VAL A 355 -9.25 -10.52 19.26
N ALA A 356 -8.80 -9.62 18.39
CA ALA A 356 -7.38 -9.35 18.22
C ALA A 356 -6.91 -8.23 19.14
N VAL A 357 -5.83 -8.46 19.87
CA VAL A 357 -5.07 -7.38 20.52
C VAL A 357 -4.30 -6.62 19.45
N TRP A 358 -4.78 -5.42 19.11
CA TRP A 358 -4.18 -4.59 18.07
C TRP A 358 -3.04 -3.72 18.58
N ARG A 359 -3.26 -3.05 19.71
CA ARG A 359 -2.30 -2.11 20.30
C ARG A 359 -2.29 -2.23 21.82
N LEU A 360 -1.12 -1.96 22.40
CA LEU A 360 -0.91 -1.88 23.84
C LEU A 360 -0.38 -0.49 24.18
N ASP A 361 -1.09 0.24 25.04
CA ASP A 361 -0.64 1.48 25.66
C ASP A 361 -0.11 1.14 27.05
N ARG A 362 1.22 0.95 27.14
CA ARG A 362 1.88 0.55 28.39
C ARG A 362 1.88 1.67 29.43
N SER A 363 1.84 2.93 28.99
CA SER A 363 1.88 4.11 29.85
C SER A 363 0.58 4.31 30.62
N ARG A 364 -0.55 4.02 29.99
CA ARG A 364 -1.88 4.16 30.58
C ARG A 364 -2.54 2.81 30.92
N ASN A 365 -1.78 1.72 30.90
CA ASN A 365 -2.24 0.33 31.10
C ASN A 365 -3.52 -0.01 30.32
N ALA A 366 -3.59 0.39 29.05
CA ALA A 366 -4.75 0.14 28.20
C ALA A 366 -4.42 -0.76 27.02
N VAL A 367 -5.41 -1.51 26.55
CA VAL A 367 -5.30 -2.36 25.36
C VAL A 367 -6.37 -1.98 24.35
N GLN A 368 -6.00 -1.96 23.07
CA GLN A 368 -6.95 -1.86 21.97
C GLN A 368 -7.26 -3.26 21.45
N LEU A 369 -8.53 -3.63 21.52
CA LEU A 369 -9.08 -4.84 20.93
C LEU A 369 -9.79 -4.51 19.62
N ARG A 370 -9.70 -5.42 18.64
CA ARG A 370 -10.41 -5.32 17.38
C ARG A 370 -11.01 -6.64 16.92
N TYR A 371 -12.22 -6.59 16.39
CA TYR A 371 -12.85 -7.73 15.71
C TYR A 371 -13.77 -7.25 14.59
N VAL A 372 -14.10 -8.17 13.69
CA VAL A 372 -14.90 -7.90 12.50
C VAL A 372 -16.20 -8.66 12.63
N PHE A 373 -17.30 -8.06 12.19
CA PHE A 373 -18.61 -8.69 12.16
C PHE A 373 -19.38 -8.27 10.89
N ARG A 374 -20.51 -8.93 10.66
CA ARG A 374 -21.43 -8.65 9.55
C ARG A 374 -22.79 -8.23 10.13
N GLY A 375 -23.43 -7.24 9.52
CA GLY A 375 -24.77 -6.80 9.91
C GLY A 375 -24.75 -6.10 11.27
N ASP A 376 -25.67 -6.48 12.16
CA ASP A 376 -25.82 -5.84 13.47
C ASP A 376 -24.63 -6.11 14.40
N PRO A 377 -24.24 -5.14 15.25
CA PRO A 377 -23.16 -5.31 16.22
C PRO A 377 -23.49 -6.41 17.23
N PRO A 378 -22.51 -7.27 17.58
CA PRO A 378 -22.73 -8.29 18.60
C PRO A 378 -22.96 -7.66 19.98
N VAL A 379 -23.70 -8.35 20.84
CA VAL A 379 -23.83 -7.98 22.25
C VAL A 379 -22.48 -8.21 22.94
N GLU A 380 -21.88 -7.13 23.43
CA GLU A 380 -20.55 -7.08 24.04
C GLU A 380 -20.63 -7.22 25.56
N GLU A 381 -19.86 -8.16 26.14
CA GLU A 381 -19.54 -8.13 27.56
C GLU A 381 -18.03 -8.25 27.77
N PHE A 382 -17.43 -7.25 28.39
CA PHE A 382 -16.02 -7.25 28.79
C PHE A 382 -15.95 -7.48 30.30
N ARG A 383 -15.10 -8.40 30.76
CA ARG A 383 -14.92 -8.67 32.20
C ARG A 383 -13.46 -8.69 32.62
N ALA A 384 -13.22 -8.25 33.85
CA ALA A 384 -11.96 -8.46 34.57
C ALA A 384 -12.23 -8.81 36.04
N ASP A 385 -11.50 -9.79 36.58
CA ASP A 385 -11.62 -10.29 37.96
C ASP A 385 -13.07 -10.58 38.42
N GLY A 386 -13.92 -11.03 37.50
CA GLY A 386 -15.33 -11.37 37.76
C GLY A 386 -16.33 -10.20 37.68
N GLY A 387 -15.87 -8.96 37.46
CA GLY A 387 -16.72 -7.79 37.24
C GLY A 387 -16.75 -7.31 35.78
N THR A 388 -17.79 -6.57 35.41
CA THR A 388 -17.94 -5.94 34.08
C THR A 388 -16.98 -4.76 33.93
N LEU A 389 -16.42 -4.59 32.74
CA LEU A 389 -15.58 -3.46 32.34
C LEU A 389 -16.27 -2.64 31.26
N GLU A 390 -16.31 -1.33 31.46
CA GLU A 390 -16.73 -0.39 30.42
C GLU A 390 -15.55 -0.01 29.51
N PRO A 391 -15.78 0.14 28.20
CA PRO A 391 -14.80 0.72 27.28
C PRO A 391 -14.36 2.12 27.71
N ILE A 392 -13.04 2.37 27.62
CA ILE A 392 -12.48 3.73 27.77
C ILE A 392 -12.86 4.59 26.55
N ALA A 393 -12.84 3.96 25.37
CA ALA A 393 -13.31 4.52 24.12
C ALA A 393 -13.63 3.35 23.19
N ALA A 394 -14.63 3.50 22.33
CA ALA A 394 -14.96 2.49 21.34
C ALA A 394 -15.58 3.12 20.11
N LYS A 395 -15.44 2.45 18.97
CA LYS A 395 -16.15 2.79 17.74
C LYS A 395 -16.36 1.56 16.86
N THR A 396 -17.29 1.68 15.94
CA THR A 396 -17.54 0.75 14.86
C THR A 396 -17.30 1.46 13.53
N ARG A 397 -16.37 0.94 12.72
CA ARG A 397 -16.10 1.50 11.39
C ARG A 397 -16.57 0.59 10.27
N ASP A 398 -16.89 1.22 9.15
CA ASP A 398 -17.19 0.51 7.91
C ASP A 398 -15.91 0.02 7.22
N VAL A 399 -15.96 -1.21 6.75
CA VAL A 399 -14.89 -1.84 5.98
C VAL A 399 -15.36 -1.90 4.53
N GLN A 400 -14.88 -0.94 3.74
CA GLN A 400 -15.31 -0.75 2.36
C GLN A 400 -14.30 -1.25 1.33
N TYR A 401 -14.79 -1.97 0.34
CA TYR A 401 -14.03 -2.35 -0.86
C TYR A 401 -14.89 -2.11 -2.09
N PHE A 402 -14.28 -1.56 -3.15
CA PHE A 402 -14.96 -1.26 -4.41
C PHE A 402 -16.22 -0.37 -4.26
N GLY A 403 -16.29 0.45 -3.21
CA GLY A 403 -17.43 1.35 -2.93
C GLY A 403 -18.56 0.72 -2.12
N GLU A 404 -18.47 -0.56 -1.76
CA GLU A 404 -19.46 -1.25 -0.92
C GLU A 404 -18.91 -1.48 0.50
N THR A 405 -19.74 -1.24 1.53
CA THR A 405 -19.47 -1.73 2.89
C THR A 405 -19.72 -3.23 2.92
N ILE A 406 -18.67 -4.02 3.12
CA ILE A 406 -18.77 -5.50 3.11
C ILE A 406 -18.65 -6.12 4.50
N ALA A 407 -18.16 -5.36 5.49
CA ALA A 407 -18.06 -5.75 6.88
C ALA A 407 -17.97 -4.52 7.78
N HIS A 408 -18.08 -4.71 9.09
CA HIS A 408 -17.79 -3.69 10.09
C HIS A 408 -16.64 -4.15 10.99
N GLU A 409 -15.76 -3.23 11.37
CA GLU A 409 -14.72 -3.48 12.38
C GLU A 409 -15.04 -2.73 13.66
N ARG A 410 -15.17 -3.48 14.76
CA ARG A 410 -15.26 -2.93 16.10
C ARG A 410 -13.86 -2.65 16.64
N ILE A 411 -13.65 -1.46 17.20
CA ILE A 411 -12.41 -1.02 17.84
C ILE A 411 -12.75 -0.59 19.26
N VAL A 412 -12.14 -1.23 20.25
CA VAL A 412 -12.44 -0.98 21.67
C VAL A 412 -11.15 -0.80 22.47
N TRP A 413 -11.07 0.28 23.23
CA TRP A 413 -10.04 0.47 24.24
C TRP A 413 -10.54 0.05 25.62
N LEU A 414 -9.83 -0.85 26.28
CA LEU A 414 -10.14 -1.32 27.62
C LEU A 414 -8.96 -1.08 28.57
N SER A 415 -9.27 -0.90 29.85
CA SER A 415 -8.27 -1.02 30.91
C SER A 415 -7.74 -2.46 30.94
N ALA A 416 -6.44 -2.63 31.07
CA ALA A 416 -5.77 -3.93 31.05
C ALA A 416 -4.84 -4.13 32.26
N ASP A 417 -5.16 -3.44 33.36
CA ASP A 417 -4.60 -3.60 34.70
C ASP A 417 -4.81 -5.02 35.26
N ARG A 418 -5.84 -5.73 34.77
CA ARG A 418 -6.28 -7.04 35.24
C ARG A 418 -6.47 -8.05 34.09
N PRO A 419 -6.60 -9.36 34.38
CA PRO A 419 -6.91 -10.38 33.37
C PRO A 419 -8.25 -10.10 32.67
N LEU A 420 -8.23 -10.09 31.34
CA LEU A 420 -9.40 -9.75 30.51
C LEU A 420 -10.07 -11.00 29.95
N ALA A 421 -11.40 -10.97 29.90
CA ALA A 421 -12.21 -11.92 29.15
C ALA A 421 -13.31 -11.17 28.38
N VAL A 422 -13.62 -11.66 27.18
CA VAL A 422 -14.58 -11.05 26.24
C VAL A 422 -15.64 -12.07 25.87
N TRP A 423 -16.91 -11.66 25.92
CA TRP A 423 -18.04 -12.41 25.38
C TRP A 423 -18.68 -11.60 24.26
N LEU A 424 -18.99 -12.28 23.16
CA LEU A 424 -19.72 -11.75 22.03
C LEU A 424 -20.95 -12.64 21.84
N ASN A 425 -22.15 -12.06 21.88
CA ASN A 425 -23.42 -12.79 21.81
C ASN A 425 -23.49 -13.94 22.83
N GLY A 426 -23.03 -13.70 24.07
CA GLY A 426 -23.01 -14.69 25.15
C GLY A 426 -21.94 -15.79 25.01
N THR A 427 -21.17 -15.81 23.93
CA THR A 427 -20.10 -16.80 23.72
C THR A 427 -18.74 -16.21 24.08
N ARG A 428 -17.99 -16.92 24.94
CA ARG A 428 -16.64 -16.49 25.33
C ARG A 428 -15.72 -16.55 24.11
N SER A 429 -15.10 -15.42 23.78
CA SER A 429 -14.21 -15.28 22.63
C SER A 429 -12.75 -15.55 23.02
N GLU A 430 -11.99 -16.19 22.13
CA GLU A 430 -10.53 -16.26 22.28
C GLU A 430 -9.93 -14.88 22.01
N ILE A 431 -8.96 -14.49 22.83
CA ILE A 431 -8.18 -13.30 22.58
C ILE A 431 -6.89 -13.74 21.90
N SER A 432 -6.74 -13.38 20.62
CA SER A 432 -5.52 -13.66 19.87
C SER A 432 -4.50 -12.54 20.08
N TYR A 433 -3.27 -12.99 20.29
CA TYR A 433 -2.11 -12.15 20.49
C TYR A 433 -1.28 -12.18 19.22
N GLY A 434 -1.12 -11.02 18.61
CA GLY A 434 -0.44 -10.89 17.34
C GLY A 434 -0.53 -9.46 16.90
N VAL A 435 0.33 -8.62 17.48
CA VAL A 435 0.59 -7.29 16.93
C VAL A 435 0.97 -7.51 15.47
N PRO A 436 0.32 -6.88 14.47
CA PRO A 436 0.98 -6.65 13.20
C PRO A 436 2.08 -5.64 13.50
N ALA A 437 3.20 -6.11 14.05
CA ALA A 437 4.39 -5.33 14.18
C ALA A 437 4.87 -5.12 12.74
N THR A 438 4.42 -4.01 12.17
CA THR A 438 4.50 -3.51 10.79
C THR A 438 3.25 -3.75 9.93
N PRO A 439 2.69 -2.70 9.28
CA PRO A 439 1.87 -2.90 8.11
C PRO A 439 2.72 -3.67 7.08
N ASN A 440 2.15 -4.71 6.47
CA ASN A 440 2.82 -5.75 5.66
C ASN A 440 3.51 -5.27 4.36
N TRP A 441 4.01 -4.03 4.29
CA TRP A 441 4.73 -3.52 3.12
C TRP A 441 6.24 -3.83 3.12
N LEU A 442 6.74 -4.66 4.06
CA LEU A 442 8.12 -5.14 4.05
C LEU A 442 8.24 -6.53 4.69
N VAL A 443 7.81 -7.55 3.95
CA VAL A 443 8.48 -8.86 3.99
C VAL A 443 8.90 -9.22 2.56
N SER A 444 9.72 -8.35 1.97
CA SER A 444 10.73 -8.78 1.00
C SER A 444 12.00 -9.11 1.80
N ASP A 445 11.97 -10.23 2.50
CA ASP A 445 13.20 -10.97 2.81
C ASP A 445 12.82 -12.45 2.84
N SER A 446 13.40 -13.15 1.87
CA SER A 446 13.16 -14.50 1.41
C SER A 446 13.47 -15.62 2.42
N GLY A 447 13.60 -15.30 3.72
CA GLY A 447 14.16 -16.22 4.73
C GLY A 447 13.22 -16.74 5.83
N ALA A 448 11.97 -16.26 5.92
CA ALA A 448 11.07 -16.63 7.03
C ALA A 448 10.14 -17.83 6.75
N TRP A 449 10.24 -18.47 5.59
CA TRP A 449 9.31 -19.53 5.17
C TRP A 449 9.60 -20.89 5.82
N THR A 450 10.84 -21.15 6.23
CA THR A 450 11.24 -22.48 6.75
C THR A 450 11.00 -22.69 8.24
N ASN A 451 10.81 -21.62 9.03
CA ASN A 451 10.70 -21.76 10.50
C ASN A 451 9.29 -21.55 11.08
N ILE A 452 8.33 -21.08 10.29
CA ILE A 452 6.92 -20.97 10.72
C ILE A 452 6.09 -22.15 10.18
N ALA A 453 6.48 -22.75 9.04
CA ALA A 453 5.78 -23.90 8.48
C ALA A 453 5.97 -25.22 9.28
N ARG A 454 6.99 -25.30 10.16
CA ARG A 454 7.29 -26.51 10.97
C ARG A 454 6.94 -26.40 12.46
N ARG A 455 6.49 -25.23 12.93
CA ARG A 455 5.97 -25.03 14.29
C ARG A 455 4.69 -24.23 14.18
N ASP A 456 3.60 -24.86 14.62
CA ASP A 456 2.23 -24.34 14.63
C ASP A 456 1.45 -24.60 13.32
N ALA A 457 1.34 -25.88 12.95
CA ALA A 457 -0.02 -26.38 12.82
C ALA A 457 -0.67 -26.10 14.18
N PRO A 458 -1.72 -25.26 14.30
CA PRO A 458 -2.45 -25.18 15.54
C PRO A 458 -2.91 -26.61 15.80
N ARG A 459 -2.25 -27.27 16.77
CA ARG A 459 -2.91 -28.34 17.48
C ARG A 459 -4.19 -27.67 17.94
N THR A 460 -5.30 -28.14 17.39
CA THR A 460 -6.60 -28.16 18.02
C THR A 460 -6.40 -28.81 19.40
N ALA A 461 -5.82 -28.06 20.32
CA ALA A 461 -6.03 -28.28 21.72
C ALA A 461 -7.44 -27.80 21.93
N ALA A 462 -8.39 -28.72 21.75
CA ALA A 462 -9.48 -28.79 22.69
C ALA A 462 -8.84 -28.72 24.08
N THR A 463 -8.72 -27.52 24.65
CA THR A 463 -8.56 -27.40 26.08
C THR A 463 -9.91 -27.76 26.64
N ASP A 464 -9.98 -29.04 27.00
CA ASP A 464 -10.96 -29.59 27.91
C ASP A 464 -11.33 -28.56 28.96
N LEU A 465 -12.62 -28.24 28.97
CA LEU A 465 -13.30 -27.65 30.11
C LEU A 465 -13.26 -28.71 31.22
N GLY A 466 -12.32 -28.55 32.15
CA GLY A 466 -12.26 -29.41 33.32
C GLY A 466 -10.95 -29.27 34.08
N ASP A 467 -10.81 -28.18 34.84
CA ASP A 467 -10.49 -28.23 36.27
C ASP A 467 -10.38 -26.78 36.80
N GLU A 468 -11.32 -26.39 37.65
CA GLU A 468 -11.22 -25.20 38.49
C GLU A 468 -10.21 -25.47 39.61
N ARG A 469 -8.91 -25.46 39.31
CA ARG A 469 -7.82 -25.29 40.29
C ARG A 469 -6.44 -25.23 39.61
N GLY A 470 -5.74 -24.10 39.75
CA GLY A 470 -4.27 -24.13 39.82
C GLY A 470 -3.43 -23.36 38.78
N ALA A 471 -3.75 -22.11 38.45
CA ALA A 471 -2.75 -21.06 38.15
C ALA A 471 -3.43 -19.68 38.18
N PRO A 472 -2.85 -18.62 38.77
CA PRO A 472 -3.45 -17.29 38.69
C PRO A 472 -3.47 -16.83 37.23
N ALA A 473 -4.66 -16.43 36.74
CA ALA A 473 -4.81 -15.81 35.43
C ALA A 473 -3.95 -14.53 35.40
N GLU A 474 -3.03 -14.45 34.45
CA GLU A 474 -2.12 -13.31 34.34
C GLU A 474 -2.81 -12.12 33.63
N PRO A 475 -2.59 -10.86 34.07
CA PRO A 475 -3.07 -9.68 33.36
C PRO A 475 -2.69 -9.69 31.89
N LEU A 476 -3.60 -9.27 31.01
CA LEU A 476 -3.41 -9.34 29.56
C LEU A 476 -2.18 -8.52 29.13
N VAL A 477 -1.93 -7.38 29.78
CA VAL A 477 -0.70 -6.58 29.60
C VAL A 477 0.55 -7.38 29.92
N ALA A 478 0.55 -8.19 30.99
CA ALA A 478 1.71 -8.95 31.43
C ALA A 478 1.96 -10.18 30.53
N ARG A 479 0.90 -10.87 30.09
CA ARG A 479 0.99 -11.95 29.07
C ARG A 479 1.41 -11.42 27.69
N ALA A 480 0.82 -10.32 27.24
CA ALA A 480 1.23 -9.64 26.01
C ALA A 480 2.65 -9.09 26.13
N ARG A 481 3.07 -8.56 27.29
CA ARG A 481 4.46 -8.18 27.57
C ARG A 481 5.37 -9.39 27.44
N ARG A 482 5.08 -10.55 28.03
CA ARG A 482 5.91 -11.76 27.86
C ARG A 482 6.01 -12.23 26.41
N GLN A 483 4.92 -12.23 25.65
CA GLN A 483 4.94 -12.65 24.25
C GLN A 483 5.62 -11.63 23.32
N LEU A 484 5.37 -10.32 23.50
CA LEU A 484 6.12 -9.26 22.81
C LEU A 484 7.58 -9.25 23.25
N ASP A 485 7.88 -9.51 24.51
CA ASP A 485 9.23 -9.61 25.05
C ASP A 485 9.90 -10.90 24.59
N ALA A 486 9.17 -11.95 24.20
CA ALA A 486 9.69 -13.14 23.52
C ALA A 486 9.94 -12.90 22.01
N GLN A 487 9.11 -12.10 21.35
CA GLN A 487 9.34 -11.65 19.96
C GLN A 487 10.45 -10.58 19.88
N THR A 488 10.55 -9.71 20.88
CA THR A 488 11.61 -8.72 21.01
C THR A 488 12.83 -9.26 21.73
N SER A 489 12.80 -10.39 22.45
CA SER A 489 14.00 -11.05 22.98
C SER A 489 14.82 -11.64 21.85
N LEU A 490 14.21 -12.13 20.77
CA LEU A 490 14.95 -12.46 19.54
C LEU A 490 15.67 -11.23 18.95
N ARG A 491 15.06 -10.04 19.04
CA ARG A 491 15.65 -8.76 18.60
C ARG A 491 16.64 -8.15 19.61
N ARG A 492 16.42 -8.29 20.92
CA ARG A 492 17.31 -7.87 22.02
C ARG A 492 18.48 -8.83 22.19
N GLU A 493 18.34 -10.11 21.86
CA GLU A 493 19.43 -11.06 21.70
C GLU A 493 20.19 -10.78 20.42
N GLN A 494 19.54 -10.41 19.31
CA GLN A 494 20.24 -9.84 18.15
C GLN A 494 21.02 -8.58 18.54
N TRP A 495 20.41 -7.66 19.28
CA TRP A 495 21.04 -6.43 19.78
C TRP A 495 22.16 -6.72 20.78
N GLY A 496 21.97 -7.69 21.67
CA GLY A 496 22.96 -8.17 22.64
C GLY A 496 24.14 -8.86 21.95
N ARG A 497 23.89 -9.64 20.88
CA ARG A 497 24.90 -10.27 20.02
C ARG A 497 25.61 -9.24 19.11
N ILE A 498 24.95 -8.14 18.74
CA ILE A 498 25.50 -6.98 18.01
C ILE A 498 26.45 -6.18 18.91
N VAL A 499 26.11 -5.98 20.18
CA VAL A 499 26.95 -5.28 21.17
C VAL A 499 28.09 -6.14 21.70
N HIS A 500 27.84 -7.45 21.90
CA HIS A 500 28.78 -8.39 22.52
C HIS A 500 29.45 -9.37 21.53
N GLY A 501 29.36 -9.10 20.22
CA GLY A 501 30.36 -9.50 19.23
C GLY A 501 30.36 -10.95 18.71
N ARG A 502 29.21 -11.60 18.46
CA ARG A 502 29.22 -12.98 17.90
C ARG A 502 28.46 -13.26 16.60
N SER A 503 27.81 -12.28 15.96
CA SER A 503 27.46 -12.39 14.54
C SER A 503 27.24 -11.00 13.92
N VAL A 504 28.31 -10.46 13.30
CA VAL A 504 28.40 -9.03 12.93
C VAL A 504 28.98 -8.84 11.51
N LYS A 505 28.67 -9.73 10.56
CA LYS A 505 29.16 -9.58 9.17
C LYS A 505 28.29 -8.68 8.27
N ALA A 506 27.08 -8.30 8.70
CA ALA A 506 26.11 -7.60 7.83
C ALA A 506 25.90 -6.08 8.10
N LEU A 507 26.36 -5.52 9.22
CA LEU A 507 26.16 -4.09 9.54
C LEU A 507 27.39 -3.23 9.24
N ARG A 508 27.16 -2.01 8.74
CA ARG A 508 28.22 -1.02 8.46
C ARG A 508 28.94 -0.64 9.77
N PRO A 509 30.24 -0.31 9.74
CA PRO A 509 31.00 0.07 10.93
C PRO A 509 30.34 1.18 11.76
N ILE A 510 29.79 2.20 11.08
CA ILE A 510 29.12 3.34 11.73
C ILE A 510 27.86 2.93 12.50
N ASP A 511 27.11 1.94 12.01
CA ASP A 511 25.85 1.51 12.65
C ASP A 511 26.15 0.80 13.98
N ARG A 512 27.28 0.07 14.06
CA ARG A 512 27.74 -0.59 15.30
C ARG A 512 28.14 0.42 16.38
N VAL A 513 28.87 1.46 15.98
CA VAL A 513 29.27 2.55 16.89
C VAL A 513 28.03 3.26 17.38
N THR A 514 27.12 3.64 16.48
CA THR A 514 25.83 4.28 16.79
C THR A 514 25.05 3.48 17.83
N ALA A 515 24.86 2.17 17.60
CA ALA A 515 24.19 1.29 18.55
C ALA A 515 24.90 1.29 19.92
N ARG A 516 26.23 1.15 19.95
CA ARG A 516 26.98 1.11 21.21
C ARG A 516 26.86 2.41 22.00
N VAL A 517 26.98 3.55 21.34
CA VAL A 517 26.99 4.86 22.02
C VAL A 517 25.59 5.35 22.38
N SER A 518 24.53 4.80 21.78
CA SER A 518 23.15 5.24 22.05
C SER A 518 22.73 5.11 23.51
N ARG A 519 23.39 4.23 24.26
CA ARG A 519 23.19 3.99 25.71
C ARG A 519 24.29 4.59 26.58
N SER A 520 25.23 5.32 26.00
CA SER A 520 26.27 5.99 26.78
C SER A 520 25.64 7.10 27.61
N ARG A 521 26.20 7.33 28.80
CA ARG A 521 25.73 8.39 29.71
C ARG A 521 25.66 9.75 29.01
N ARG A 522 26.67 10.11 28.19
CA ARG A 522 26.68 11.36 27.42
C ARG A 522 25.49 11.49 26.44
N ILE A 523 25.09 10.40 25.78
CA ILE A 523 23.95 10.43 24.86
C ILE A 523 22.63 10.46 25.63
N SER A 524 22.52 9.68 26.71
CA SER A 524 21.34 9.69 27.59
C SER A 524 21.14 11.05 28.24
N ASP A 525 22.19 11.71 28.72
CA ASP A 525 22.13 13.05 29.32
C ASP A 525 21.70 14.11 28.29
N ARG A 526 22.03 13.91 27.00
CA ARG A 526 21.71 14.85 25.92
C ARG A 526 20.31 14.63 25.32
N PHE A 527 19.96 13.38 25.03
CA PHE A 527 18.76 13.02 24.25
C PHE A 527 17.74 12.19 25.03
N GLY A 528 18.01 11.85 26.30
CA GLY A 528 17.06 11.16 27.16
C GLY A 528 15.74 11.92 27.25
N ASP A 529 14.63 11.17 27.17
CA ASP A 529 13.26 11.67 27.20
C ASP A 529 12.97 12.80 26.19
N ALA A 530 13.68 12.82 25.06
CA ALA A 530 13.55 13.90 24.09
C ALA A 530 12.17 13.96 23.45
N TRP A 531 11.70 15.20 23.23
CA TRP A 531 10.57 15.51 22.37
C TRP A 531 11.12 15.97 21.01
N VAL A 532 10.82 15.22 19.96
CA VAL A 532 11.34 15.46 18.62
C VAL A 532 10.25 16.08 17.75
N PHE A 533 10.50 17.26 17.23
CA PHE A 533 9.59 18.03 16.37
C PHE A 533 10.09 18.03 14.93
N ILE A 534 9.18 17.89 13.97
CA ILE A 534 9.48 17.96 12.53
C ILE A 534 8.23 18.36 11.75
N ASP A 535 8.36 19.25 10.78
CA ASP A 535 7.29 19.48 9.79
C ASP A 535 7.52 18.58 8.59
N ARG A 536 8.42 18.98 7.68
CA ARG A 536 8.99 18.14 6.63
C ARG A 536 10.49 18.00 6.85
N ASP A 537 11.12 17.08 6.13
CA ASP A 537 12.59 17.00 6.13
C ASP A 537 13.22 18.24 5.47
N VAL A 538 12.59 18.83 4.46
CA VAL A 538 13.16 19.94 3.67
C VAL A 538 12.65 21.32 4.04
N GLN A 539 11.60 21.44 4.84
CA GLN A 539 10.89 22.69 5.10
C GLN A 539 10.21 22.68 6.48
N ALA A 540 10.21 23.85 7.13
CA ALA A 540 9.53 24.08 8.39
C ALA A 540 8.23 24.89 8.16
N GLN A 541 7.90 25.85 9.03
CA GLN A 541 6.74 26.76 8.92
C GLN A 541 5.35 26.11 8.99
N ASP A 542 5.22 24.94 9.62
CA ASP A 542 3.92 24.33 9.89
C ASP A 542 3.74 24.12 11.40
N ASN A 543 2.72 23.36 11.81
CA ASN A 543 2.31 23.21 13.20
C ASN A 543 3.45 22.82 14.17
N ALA A 544 4.44 22.03 13.74
CA ALA A 544 5.53 21.61 14.60
C ALA A 544 6.51 22.74 14.89
N GLU A 545 6.79 23.63 13.93
CA GLU A 545 7.61 24.82 14.15
C GLU A 545 6.96 25.74 15.19
N HIS A 546 5.66 26.02 15.04
CA HIS A 546 4.93 26.88 15.98
C HIS A 546 4.83 26.29 17.38
N LEU A 547 4.49 25.01 17.48
CA LEU A 547 4.43 24.31 18.76
C LEU A 547 5.82 24.25 19.42
N TYR A 548 6.89 24.00 18.66
CA TYR A 548 8.25 24.00 19.19
C TYR A 548 8.61 25.34 19.82
N ARG A 549 8.32 26.45 19.15
CA ARG A 549 8.54 27.80 19.72
C ARG A 549 7.80 27.96 21.03
N TRP A 550 6.51 27.60 21.05
CA TRP A 550 5.70 27.70 22.26
C TRP A 550 6.31 26.88 23.41
N VAL A 551 6.70 25.63 23.15
CA VAL A 551 7.32 24.73 24.13
C VAL A 551 8.64 25.30 24.66
N ARG A 552 9.51 25.81 23.78
CA ARG A 552 10.81 26.38 24.19
C ARG A 552 10.65 27.61 25.07
N THR A 553 9.62 28.41 24.83
CA THR A 553 9.33 29.62 25.62
C THR A 553 8.66 29.30 26.95
N HIS A 554 7.67 28.40 26.96
CA HIS A 554 6.80 28.18 28.13
C HIS A 554 7.19 26.97 28.98
N ARG A 555 7.88 25.99 28.41
CA ARG A 555 8.27 24.72 29.05
C ARG A 555 9.76 24.40 28.80
N PRO A 556 10.68 25.25 29.30
CA PRO A 556 12.12 25.06 29.09
C PRO A 556 12.66 23.78 29.77
N ASP A 557 11.90 23.17 30.67
CA ASP A 557 12.15 21.88 31.28
C ASP A 557 12.04 20.70 30.30
N VAL A 558 11.31 20.87 29.20
CA VAL A 558 11.15 19.84 28.17
C VAL A 558 12.40 19.77 27.29
N ASN A 559 12.95 18.55 27.13
CA ASN A 559 14.08 18.28 26.26
C ASN A 559 13.67 18.27 24.77
N ALA A 560 13.32 19.44 24.22
CA ALA A 560 12.82 19.60 22.86
C ALA A 560 13.94 19.76 21.81
N TRP A 561 13.83 19.04 20.69
CA TRP A 561 14.71 19.09 19.53
C TRP A 561 13.91 19.21 18.24
N PHE A 562 14.42 19.96 17.26
CA PHE A 562 13.78 20.13 15.96
C PHE A 562 14.63 19.46 14.87
N VAL A 563 14.02 18.60 14.06
CA VAL A 563 14.69 17.87 12.99
C VAL A 563 14.38 18.53 11.67
N LEU A 564 15.44 18.85 10.92
CA LEU A 564 15.36 19.47 9.60
C LEU A 564 16.58 19.03 8.78
N ASN A 565 16.49 18.99 7.46
CA ASN A 565 17.65 18.77 6.62
C ASN A 565 18.58 20.00 6.66
N ARG A 566 19.89 19.77 6.65
CA ARG A 566 20.90 20.83 6.75
C ARG A 566 20.87 21.80 5.57
N ASP A 567 20.45 21.31 4.41
CA ASP A 567 20.35 22.10 3.18
C ASP A 567 18.98 22.77 3.01
N SER A 568 18.13 22.75 4.05
CA SER A 568 16.84 23.46 4.04
C SER A 568 17.07 24.97 4.09
N VAL A 569 16.24 25.72 3.35
CA VAL A 569 16.23 27.20 3.38
C VAL A 569 15.88 27.77 4.77
N ASP A 570 15.19 26.98 5.61
CA ASP A 570 14.81 27.39 6.96
C ASP A 570 15.91 27.14 8.00
N TRP A 571 16.97 26.37 7.67
CA TRP A 571 17.96 25.92 8.65
C TRP A 571 18.66 27.08 9.35
N ASP A 572 19.20 28.03 8.58
CA ASP A 572 19.96 29.16 9.13
C ASP A 572 19.07 30.10 9.94
N ARG A 573 17.85 30.37 9.45
CA ARG A 573 16.84 31.18 10.17
C ARG A 573 16.55 30.57 11.54
N LEU A 574 16.22 29.28 11.59
CA LEU A 574 15.89 28.60 12.84
C LEU A 574 17.10 28.47 13.78
N ALA A 575 18.31 28.29 13.23
CA ALA A 575 19.53 28.28 14.03
C ALA A 575 19.77 29.63 14.72
N VAL A 576 19.55 30.75 14.03
CA VAL A 576 19.64 32.11 14.58
C VAL A 576 18.57 32.34 15.65
N GLU A 577 17.35 31.82 15.45
CA GLU A 577 16.27 31.85 16.46
C GLU A 577 16.58 30.98 17.71
N GLY A 578 17.68 30.22 17.71
CA GLY A 578 18.09 29.40 18.85
C GLY A 578 17.45 28.01 18.91
N PHE A 579 16.92 27.51 17.78
CA PHE A 579 16.40 26.15 17.71
C PHE A 579 17.51 25.13 17.93
N ARG A 580 17.20 24.09 18.70
CA ARG A 580 18.08 22.92 18.88
C ARG A 580 17.91 21.99 17.69
N LEU A 581 18.60 22.31 16.59
CA LEU A 581 18.50 21.59 15.32
C LEU A 581 19.30 20.28 15.28
N VAL A 582 18.72 19.26 14.64
CA VAL A 582 19.39 18.00 14.29
C VAL A 582 19.14 17.67 12.83
N ALA A 583 20.22 17.43 12.08
CA ALA A 583 20.14 17.14 10.65
C ALA A 583 19.38 15.83 10.38
N HIS A 584 18.32 15.89 9.57
CA HIS A 584 17.55 14.72 9.13
C HIS A 584 18.46 13.65 8.50
N GLY A 585 18.14 12.37 8.72
CA GLY A 585 18.93 11.22 8.24
C GLY A 585 20.33 11.04 8.88
N SER A 586 20.80 11.97 9.72
CA SER A 586 22.13 11.88 10.34
C SER A 586 22.23 10.81 11.43
N THR A 587 23.47 10.46 11.81
CA THR A 587 23.71 9.62 13.00
C THR A 587 23.17 10.26 14.28
N ALA A 588 23.25 11.59 14.40
CA ALA A 588 22.68 12.31 15.54
C ALA A 588 21.15 12.17 15.59
N HIS A 589 20.48 12.23 14.43
CA HIS A 589 19.03 11.99 14.34
C HIS A 589 18.67 10.56 14.76
N THR A 590 19.45 9.56 14.35
CA THR A 590 19.24 8.17 14.80
C THR A 590 19.41 8.04 16.33
N LEU A 591 20.45 8.65 16.90
CA LEU A 591 20.68 8.64 18.36
C LEU A 591 19.59 9.36 19.14
N LEU A 592 19.10 10.49 18.61
CA LEU A 592 17.97 11.23 19.16
C LEU A 592 16.73 10.34 19.18
N MET A 593 16.36 9.74 18.04
CA MET A 593 15.17 8.89 17.95
C MET A 593 15.25 7.62 18.80
N LEU A 594 16.45 7.05 19.00
CA LEU A 594 16.65 5.91 19.91
C LEU A 594 16.43 6.25 21.39
N ASN A 595 16.45 7.55 21.76
CA ASN A 595 16.22 8.05 23.12
C ASN A 595 14.95 8.92 23.22
N ALA A 596 14.22 9.09 22.13
CA ALA A 596 13.03 9.93 22.07
C ALA A 596 11.85 9.30 22.84
N ARG A 597 11.13 10.15 23.56
CA ARG A 597 9.86 9.83 24.19
C ARG A 597 8.69 10.18 23.28
N HIS A 598 8.79 11.29 22.56
CA HIS A 598 7.76 11.76 21.63
C HIS A 598 8.36 12.09 20.27
N LEU A 599 7.64 11.69 19.22
CA LEU A 599 7.82 12.19 17.86
C LEU A 599 6.57 12.98 17.50
N ILE A 600 6.73 14.26 17.21
CA ILE A 600 5.65 15.22 17.04
C ILE A 600 5.81 15.82 15.64
N SER A 601 4.80 15.67 14.79
CA SER A 601 4.96 16.05 13.38
C SER A 601 3.69 16.53 12.70
N SER A 602 3.82 17.55 11.84
CA SER A 602 2.75 18.05 10.95
C SER A 602 2.49 17.12 9.75
N HIS A 603 3.47 16.27 9.42
CA HIS A 603 3.37 15.27 8.34
C HIS A 603 3.48 13.83 8.85
N ILE A 604 3.04 12.86 8.04
CA ILE A 604 2.92 11.45 8.43
C ILE A 604 3.54 10.48 7.42
N ASP A 605 4.36 11.01 6.52
CA ASP A 605 5.10 10.25 5.52
C ASP A 605 6.01 9.19 6.14
N HIS A 606 6.36 8.17 5.34
CA HIS A 606 7.15 7.05 5.82
C HIS A 606 8.51 7.48 6.42
N TYR A 607 9.17 8.48 5.83
CA TYR A 607 10.46 8.99 6.32
C TYR A 607 10.36 9.67 7.69
N ILE A 608 9.16 10.07 8.12
CA ILE A 608 8.90 10.66 9.44
C ILE A 608 8.61 9.55 10.45
N VAL A 609 7.61 8.71 10.16
CA VAL A 609 7.16 7.67 11.12
C VAL A 609 8.12 6.47 11.20
N SER A 610 9.05 6.36 10.26
CA SER A 610 10.16 5.41 10.26
C SER A 610 11.47 6.11 9.86
N PRO A 611 12.05 6.94 10.74
CA PRO A 611 13.15 7.86 10.43
C PRO A 611 14.51 7.19 10.18
N TYR A 612 14.59 5.88 10.40
CA TYR A 612 15.76 5.06 10.08
C TYR A 612 15.34 3.65 9.68
N ASP A 613 16.28 2.93 9.04
CA ASP A 613 16.09 1.54 8.62
C ASP A 613 15.92 0.60 9.83
N ARG A 614 14.72 0.06 9.99
CA ARG A 614 14.35 -0.86 11.08
C ARG A 614 15.08 -2.22 11.02
N ARG A 615 15.76 -2.54 9.92
CA ARG A 615 16.65 -3.71 9.84
C ARG A 615 17.97 -3.46 10.58
N ARG A 616 18.35 -2.19 10.76
CA ARG A 616 19.62 -1.77 11.39
C ARG A 616 19.45 -1.47 12.87
N PHE A 617 18.31 -0.88 13.25
CA PHE A 617 18.01 -0.48 14.61
C PHE A 617 16.59 -0.91 15.01
N PRO A 618 16.33 -1.20 16.30
CA PRO A 618 14.97 -1.51 16.75
C PRO A 618 14.04 -0.31 16.54
N ALA A 619 12.75 -0.57 16.35
CA ALA A 619 11.74 0.48 16.43
C ALA A 619 11.86 1.16 17.81
N GLY A 620 11.89 2.49 17.84
CA GLY A 620 11.96 3.19 19.12
C GLY A 620 10.61 3.16 19.84
N GLY A 621 10.65 3.46 21.13
CA GLY A 621 9.50 3.41 22.03
C GLY A 621 8.73 4.73 22.14
N TRP A 622 8.90 5.64 21.18
CA TRP A 622 8.27 6.96 21.22
C TRP A 622 6.76 6.88 20.96
N GLN A 623 6.01 7.82 21.54
CA GLN A 623 4.63 8.10 21.17
C GLN A 623 4.62 9.04 19.97
N PHE A 624 3.87 8.71 18.92
CA PHE A 624 3.80 9.54 17.72
C PHE A 624 2.55 10.44 17.75
N THR A 625 2.76 11.75 17.73
CA THR A 625 1.72 12.77 17.66
C THR A 625 1.67 13.35 16.25
N PHE A 626 0.52 13.24 15.60
CA PHE A 626 0.25 13.83 14.31
C PHE A 626 -0.47 15.17 14.49
N LEU A 627 0.25 16.27 14.21
CA LEU A 627 -0.26 17.64 14.30
C LEU A 627 -1.10 18.05 13.09
N GLN A 628 -1.07 17.26 12.01
CA GLN A 628 -1.65 17.57 10.71
C GLN A 628 -1.01 18.80 10.03
N HIS A 629 -1.27 18.94 8.73
CA HIS A 629 -0.87 20.09 7.90
C HIS A 629 -2.09 20.73 7.20
N GLY A 630 -3.28 20.51 7.76
CA GLY A 630 -4.56 20.94 7.22
C GLY A 630 -5.69 20.12 7.84
N VAL A 631 -6.92 20.64 7.76
CA VAL A 631 -8.12 19.92 8.17
C VAL A 631 -8.33 18.74 7.22
N THR A 632 -8.45 17.54 7.78
CA THR A 632 -8.66 16.31 7.01
C THR A 632 -10.11 16.25 6.51
N ILE A 633 -10.34 16.76 5.29
CA ILE A 633 -11.68 16.85 4.67
C ILE A 633 -12.08 15.64 3.80
N ASN A 634 -11.10 14.96 3.21
CA ASN A 634 -11.27 13.88 2.24
C ASN A 634 -10.85 12.53 2.84
N ASP A 635 -11.44 11.42 2.36
CA ASP A 635 -11.11 10.08 2.87
C ASP A 635 -9.70 9.66 2.43
N ILE A 636 -8.79 9.78 3.39
CA ILE A 636 -7.40 9.32 3.35
C ILE A 636 -7.15 8.18 4.36
N SER A 637 -8.21 7.50 4.80
CA SER A 637 -8.15 6.42 5.80
C SER A 637 -7.21 5.28 5.39
N ARG A 638 -7.13 4.96 4.08
CA ARG A 638 -6.20 3.96 3.52
C ARG A 638 -4.73 4.31 3.80
N TRP A 639 -4.42 5.59 4.00
CA TRP A 639 -3.09 6.05 4.42
C TRP A 639 -2.97 6.11 5.95
N ILE A 640 -3.90 6.79 6.62
CA ILE A 640 -3.86 7.06 8.07
C ILE A 640 -3.94 5.77 8.91
N ASN A 641 -4.79 4.81 8.54
CA ASN A 641 -5.03 3.59 9.32
C ASN A 641 -3.79 2.70 9.49
N SER A 642 -2.79 2.86 8.61
CA SER A 642 -1.53 2.12 8.68
C SER A 642 -0.53 2.70 9.68
N LYS A 643 -0.79 3.89 10.22
CA LYS A 643 0.17 4.70 10.97
C LYS A 643 0.03 4.48 12.46
N PRO A 644 1.14 4.44 13.21
CA PRO A 644 1.11 4.23 14.66
C PRO A 644 0.83 5.53 15.42
N ILE A 645 -0.27 6.22 15.13
CA ILE A 645 -0.68 7.49 15.76
C ILE A 645 -1.08 7.25 17.21
N ALA A 646 -0.39 7.86 18.18
CA ALA A 646 -0.79 7.85 19.59
C ALA A 646 -1.76 9.00 19.90
N LEU A 647 -1.59 10.13 19.21
CA LEU A 647 -2.44 11.31 19.29
C LEU A 647 -2.51 11.98 17.92
N MET A 648 -3.70 12.36 17.49
CA MET A 648 -3.97 13.21 16.34
C MET A 648 -4.79 14.40 16.81
N ILE A 649 -4.30 15.60 16.55
CA ILE A 649 -5.03 16.82 16.92
C ILE A 649 -5.97 17.20 15.79
N THR A 650 -7.12 17.79 16.08
CA THR A 650 -8.07 18.30 15.08
C THR A 650 -8.36 19.78 15.29
N ALA A 651 -8.77 20.46 14.23
CA ALA A 651 -9.09 21.88 14.28
C ALA A 651 -10.60 22.18 14.31
N THR A 652 -11.43 21.27 13.79
CA THR A 652 -12.89 21.44 13.77
C THR A 652 -13.60 20.27 14.46
N ALA A 653 -14.79 20.54 15.00
CA ALA A 653 -15.60 19.51 15.64
C ALA A 653 -16.07 18.45 14.63
N ASP A 654 -16.37 18.86 13.39
CA ASP A 654 -16.82 17.94 12.33
C ASP A 654 -15.70 17.00 11.89
N GLU A 655 -14.48 17.51 11.74
CA GLU A 655 -13.30 16.69 11.49
C GLU A 655 -13.11 15.64 12.60
N GLN A 656 -13.18 16.05 13.87
CA GLN A 656 -13.03 15.13 14.99
C GLN A 656 -14.12 14.07 14.99
N ARG A 657 -15.39 14.47 14.83
CA ARG A 657 -16.53 13.55 14.76
C ARG A 657 -16.39 12.58 13.60
N TRP A 658 -15.91 13.03 12.46
CA TRP A 658 -15.70 12.15 11.33
C TRP A 658 -14.52 11.19 11.52
N LEU A 659 -13.40 11.61 12.11
CA LEU A 659 -12.28 10.71 12.38
C LEU A 659 -12.62 9.66 13.47
N ALA A 660 -13.30 10.09 14.53
CA ALA A 660 -13.57 9.29 15.72
C ALA A 660 -14.87 8.49 15.68
N GLY A 661 -15.89 9.01 14.98
CA GLY A 661 -17.26 8.53 15.04
C GLY A 661 -17.51 7.22 14.30
N ASP A 662 -18.68 6.65 14.56
CA ASP A 662 -19.13 5.40 13.95
C ASP A 662 -19.40 5.56 12.44
N GLY A 663 -19.27 4.46 11.69
CA GLY A 663 -19.42 4.41 10.22
C GLY A 663 -18.23 5.01 9.45
N SER A 664 -17.43 5.85 10.09
CA SER A 664 -16.21 6.42 9.51
C SER A 664 -15.18 5.34 9.14
N PRO A 665 -14.46 5.45 7.99
CA PRO A 665 -13.45 4.47 7.59
C PRO A 665 -12.16 4.54 8.43
N PHE A 666 -11.99 5.58 9.25
CA PHE A 666 -10.79 5.77 10.09
C PHE A 666 -10.78 4.86 11.31
N ALA A 667 -9.61 4.29 11.60
CA ALA A 667 -9.36 3.39 12.71
C ALA A 667 -8.86 4.12 13.97
N LEU A 668 -9.44 5.29 14.25
CA LEU A 668 -9.13 6.18 15.36
C LEU A 668 -10.39 6.41 16.19
N THR A 669 -10.27 6.44 17.51
CA THR A 669 -11.38 6.77 18.43
C THR A 669 -11.17 8.16 19.06
N GLU A 670 -12.12 8.62 19.87
CA GLU A 670 -11.98 9.86 20.66
C GLU A 670 -10.77 9.82 21.62
N ARG A 671 -10.25 8.63 21.96
CA ARG A 671 -9.02 8.50 22.74
C ARG A 671 -7.79 9.02 22.00
N GLU A 672 -7.72 8.79 20.69
CA GLU A 672 -6.59 9.20 19.86
C GLU A 672 -6.80 10.55 19.18
N THR A 673 -8.02 11.08 19.14
CA THR A 673 -8.38 12.30 18.40
C THR A 673 -8.83 13.40 19.35
N VAL A 674 -8.07 14.49 19.42
CA VAL A 674 -8.33 15.57 20.38
C VAL A 674 -8.52 16.89 19.65
N LEU A 675 -9.65 17.54 19.87
CA LEU A 675 -9.95 18.87 19.34
C LEU A 675 -9.16 19.93 20.11
N THR A 676 -8.20 20.56 19.43
CA THR A 676 -7.32 21.59 20.03
C THR A 676 -7.23 22.86 19.20
N GLY A 677 -7.62 22.83 17.93
CA GLY A 677 -7.14 23.81 16.95
C GLY A 677 -5.68 23.52 16.58
N PHE A 678 -5.16 24.23 15.57
CA PHE A 678 -3.79 24.05 15.10
C PHE A 678 -2.83 25.10 15.67
N PRO A 679 -1.61 24.74 16.13
CA PRO A 679 -0.61 25.70 16.58
C PRO A 679 -0.32 26.83 15.57
N ARG A 680 -0.35 26.52 14.26
CA ARG A 680 -0.18 27.53 13.20
C ARG A 680 -1.36 28.52 13.12
N HIS A 681 -2.56 28.11 13.53
CA HIS A 681 -3.73 29.00 13.59
C HIS A 681 -3.56 30.10 14.64
N ASP A 682 -2.89 29.82 15.77
CA ASP A 682 -2.53 30.86 16.75
C ASP A 682 -1.68 31.96 16.10
N ALA A 683 -0.64 31.55 15.36
CA ALA A 683 0.26 32.47 14.66
C ALA A 683 -0.43 33.21 13.51
N LEU A 684 -1.28 32.53 12.75
CA LEU A 684 -2.05 33.12 11.65
C LEU A 684 -3.02 34.19 12.16
N LEU A 685 -3.74 33.93 13.26
CA LEU A 685 -4.64 34.90 13.90
C LEU A 685 -3.88 36.12 14.41
N ASP A 686 -2.73 35.92 15.07
CA ASP A 686 -1.86 37.00 15.56
C ASP A 686 -1.33 37.88 14.41
N LYS A 687 -0.88 37.28 13.31
CA LYS A 687 -0.48 38.01 12.09
C LYS A 687 -1.63 38.82 11.53
N ALA A 688 -2.78 38.20 11.37
CA ALA A 688 -3.96 38.84 10.79
C ALA A 688 -4.52 39.98 11.67
N ALA A 689 -4.36 39.89 13.00
CA ALA A 689 -4.76 40.94 13.95
C ALA A 689 -3.85 42.17 13.92
N ARG A 690 -2.61 42.04 13.45
CA ARG A 690 -1.66 43.16 13.31
C ARG A 690 -1.84 43.95 12.01
N LEU A 691 -2.59 43.42 11.06
CA LEU A 691 -2.84 44.05 9.77
C LEU A 691 -4.09 44.92 9.84
N ALA A 692 -4.01 46.14 9.29
CA ALA A 692 -5.20 46.93 8.98
C ALA A 692 -5.99 46.29 7.83
N ASP A 693 -7.30 46.56 7.75
CA ASP A 693 -8.16 45.99 6.68
C ASP A 693 -7.66 46.36 5.26
N ALA A 694 -7.01 47.52 5.10
CA ALA A 694 -6.40 47.95 3.84
C ALA A 694 -5.12 47.17 3.46
N GLU A 695 -4.46 46.52 4.42
CA GLU A 695 -3.25 45.72 4.18
C GLU A 695 -3.57 44.28 3.75
N ARG A 696 -4.84 43.88 3.83
CA ARG A 696 -5.36 42.68 3.19
C ARG A 696 -5.62 42.98 1.72
N ASP A 697 -4.54 43.00 0.95
CA ASP A 697 -4.48 43.57 -0.40
C ASP A 697 -4.32 42.52 -1.53
N ALA A 698 -4.40 41.23 -1.23
CA ALA A 698 -4.06 40.16 -2.17
C ALA A 698 -5.24 39.23 -2.52
N ILE A 699 -5.50 39.04 -3.81
CA ILE A 699 -6.27 37.90 -4.33
C ILE A 699 -5.28 36.74 -4.45
N VAL A 700 -5.39 35.76 -3.55
CA VAL A 700 -4.43 34.66 -3.46
C VAL A 700 -5.02 33.43 -4.13
N ILE A 701 -4.30 32.86 -5.10
CA ILE A 701 -4.73 31.69 -5.87
C ILE A 701 -3.80 30.52 -5.53
N MET A 702 -4.34 29.47 -4.90
CA MET A 702 -3.58 28.33 -4.39
C MET A 702 -4.22 26.99 -4.78
N PRO A 703 -3.91 26.45 -5.98
CA PRO A 703 -4.55 25.23 -6.46
C PRO A 703 -3.93 23.96 -5.85
N THR A 704 -4.73 22.91 -5.70
CA THR A 704 -4.25 21.58 -5.28
C THR A 704 -3.50 20.90 -6.42
N TRP A 705 -2.48 20.08 -6.11
CA TRP A 705 -1.77 19.30 -7.12
C TRP A 705 -2.66 18.20 -7.73
N ARG A 706 -2.23 17.63 -8.87
CA ARG A 706 -2.87 16.47 -9.52
C ARG A 706 -1.90 15.32 -9.60
N GLU A 707 -2.38 14.10 -9.31
CA GLU A 707 -1.48 12.94 -9.22
C GLU A 707 -0.88 12.56 -10.57
N TYR A 708 -1.67 12.67 -11.63
CA TYR A 708 -1.22 12.41 -13.00
C TYR A 708 -0.19 13.44 -13.52
N LEU A 709 0.04 14.55 -12.79
CA LEU A 709 1.07 15.56 -13.11
C LEU A 709 2.35 15.38 -12.29
N MET A 710 2.47 14.30 -11.50
CA MET A 710 3.63 14.08 -10.63
C MET A 710 4.65 13.14 -11.24
N GLY A 711 5.90 13.59 -11.27
CA GLY A 711 7.04 12.72 -11.57
C GLY A 711 7.38 11.76 -10.42
N PRO A 712 8.24 10.76 -10.68
CA PRO A 712 8.73 9.86 -9.65
C PRO A 712 9.47 10.63 -8.53
N PRO A 713 9.50 10.10 -7.29
CA PRO A 713 10.28 10.68 -6.20
C PRO A 713 11.78 10.68 -6.53
N SER A 714 12.47 11.77 -6.21
CA SER A 714 13.93 11.88 -6.32
C SER A 714 14.59 11.77 -4.94
N GLY A 715 15.37 10.72 -4.73
CA GLY A 715 16.09 10.47 -3.47
C GLY A 715 15.22 9.86 -2.35
N THR A 716 15.59 10.10 -1.09
CA THR A 716 14.95 9.49 0.10
C THR A 716 13.95 10.40 0.84
N GLY A 717 13.72 11.60 0.32
CA GLY A 717 12.85 12.63 0.91
C GLY A 717 11.61 12.91 0.05
N ASN A 718 11.07 14.12 0.14
CA ASN A 718 9.84 14.50 -0.57
C ASN A 718 10.08 15.20 -1.94
N ARG A 719 11.29 15.11 -2.51
CA ARG A 719 11.60 15.71 -3.82
C ARG A 719 11.04 14.85 -4.96
N ARG A 720 10.71 15.47 -6.09
CA ARG A 720 10.06 14.84 -7.26
C ARG A 720 10.75 15.27 -8.57
N GLU A 721 10.72 14.42 -9.57
CA GLU A 721 11.18 14.74 -10.94
C GLU A 721 10.10 15.52 -11.73
N LEU A 722 10.53 16.20 -12.80
CA LEU A 722 9.65 16.96 -13.69
C LEU A 722 9.04 16.04 -14.77
N VAL A 723 7.75 16.22 -15.06
CA VAL A 723 6.98 15.52 -16.12
C VAL A 723 6.94 16.31 -17.44
N ASP A 724 7.17 15.63 -18.56
CA ASP A 724 7.02 16.21 -19.92
C ASP A 724 5.54 16.47 -20.25
N GLY A 725 5.25 17.53 -21.03
CA GLY A 725 3.87 17.87 -21.42
C GLY A 725 3.00 18.46 -20.30
N PHE A 726 3.59 18.83 -19.16
CA PHE A 726 2.89 19.46 -18.02
C PHE A 726 1.94 20.60 -18.42
N PHE A 727 2.41 21.49 -19.32
CA PHE A 727 1.66 22.66 -19.78
C PHE A 727 0.52 22.37 -20.76
N ASP A 728 0.45 21.14 -21.29
CA ASP A 728 -0.64 20.71 -22.17
C ASP A 728 -1.85 20.17 -21.39
N SER A 729 -1.75 20.08 -20.07
CA SER A 729 -2.83 19.57 -19.23
C SER A 729 -3.98 20.57 -19.09
N ASP A 730 -5.21 20.06 -19.00
CA ASP A 730 -6.40 20.89 -18.75
C ASP A 730 -6.31 21.61 -17.41
N TYR A 731 -5.63 21.00 -16.42
CA TYR A 731 -5.29 21.65 -15.16
C TYR A 731 -4.52 22.97 -15.37
N VAL A 732 -3.41 22.92 -16.11
CA VAL A 732 -2.58 24.10 -16.36
C VAL A 732 -3.35 25.13 -17.19
N ARG A 733 -4.07 24.69 -18.23
CA ARG A 733 -4.90 25.58 -19.07
C ARG A 733 -5.94 26.34 -18.24
N SER A 734 -6.70 25.65 -17.39
CA SER A 734 -7.74 26.27 -16.57
C SER A 734 -7.17 27.29 -15.60
N TRP A 735 -6.12 26.94 -14.85
CA TRP A 735 -5.52 27.86 -13.86
C TRP A 735 -4.82 29.05 -14.50
N PHE A 736 -4.01 28.83 -15.55
CA PHE A 736 -3.31 29.94 -16.21
C PHE A 736 -4.27 30.85 -17.00
N SER A 737 -5.36 30.30 -17.54
CA SER A 737 -6.43 31.09 -18.16
C SER A 737 -7.15 31.98 -17.15
N LEU A 738 -7.41 31.48 -15.93
CA LEU A 738 -8.00 32.28 -14.86
C LEU A 738 -7.05 33.38 -14.40
N VAL A 739 -5.81 33.01 -14.09
CA VAL A 739 -4.77 33.92 -13.58
C VAL A 739 -4.42 35.03 -14.58
N GLY A 740 -4.51 34.73 -15.88
CA GLY A 740 -4.26 35.68 -16.97
C GLY A 740 -5.49 36.41 -17.51
N ASP A 741 -6.69 36.27 -16.90
CA ASP A 741 -7.91 36.86 -17.43
C ASP A 741 -7.90 38.41 -17.32
N PRO A 742 -8.12 39.16 -18.41
CA PRO A 742 -8.14 40.62 -18.39
C PRO A 742 -9.22 41.24 -17.49
N ARG A 743 -10.36 40.59 -17.33
CA ARG A 743 -11.45 41.03 -16.43
C ARG A 743 -11.02 40.92 -14.98
N LEU A 744 -10.40 39.80 -14.60
CA LEU A 744 -9.84 39.61 -13.26
C LEU A 744 -8.76 40.67 -12.97
N ALA A 745 -7.87 40.93 -13.94
CA ALA A 745 -6.86 41.98 -13.80
C ALA A 745 -7.48 43.37 -13.63
N ALA A 746 -8.53 43.69 -14.39
CA ALA A 746 -9.25 44.96 -14.27
C ALA A 746 -9.97 45.10 -12.92
N ALA A 747 -10.60 44.03 -12.43
CA ALA A 747 -11.27 44.00 -11.13
C ALA A 747 -10.27 44.16 -9.97
N ALA A 748 -9.14 43.45 -10.02
CA ALA A 748 -8.06 43.59 -9.06
C ALA A 748 -7.52 45.03 -9.03
N ALA A 749 -7.27 45.63 -10.21
CA ALA A 749 -6.79 47.00 -10.30
C ALA A 749 -7.82 48.02 -9.77
N ALA A 750 -9.11 47.85 -10.10
CA ALA A 750 -10.19 48.72 -9.61
C ALA A 750 -10.37 48.66 -8.09
N ALA A 751 -10.10 47.49 -7.49
CA ALA A 751 -10.13 47.30 -6.04
C ALA A 751 -8.80 47.62 -5.34
N GLU A 752 -7.78 48.09 -6.08
CA GLU A 752 -6.41 48.31 -5.59
C GLU A 752 -5.85 47.05 -4.89
N ARG A 753 -5.98 45.90 -5.55
CA ARG A 753 -5.52 44.58 -5.09
C ARG A 753 -4.51 43.97 -6.04
N ARG A 754 -3.61 43.17 -5.49
CA ARG A 754 -2.62 42.37 -6.23
C ARG A 754 -3.12 40.95 -6.43
N ILE A 755 -2.74 40.31 -7.53
CA ILE A 755 -2.99 38.88 -7.75
C ILE A 755 -1.72 38.11 -7.40
N VAL A 756 -1.83 37.14 -6.49
CA VAL A 756 -0.71 36.31 -6.03
C VAL A 756 -1.03 34.86 -6.35
N PHE A 757 -0.21 34.24 -7.20
CA PHE A 757 -0.32 32.82 -7.53
C PHE A 757 0.71 32.03 -6.72
N VAL A 758 0.23 31.09 -5.91
CA VAL A 758 1.07 30.20 -5.10
C VAL A 758 0.90 28.75 -5.55
N PRO A 759 1.83 28.20 -6.35
CA PRO A 759 1.76 26.82 -6.76
C PRO A 759 1.95 25.89 -5.56
N HIS A 760 1.28 24.74 -5.59
CA HIS A 760 1.54 23.68 -4.62
C HIS A 760 3.04 23.27 -4.66
N PRO A 761 3.70 22.91 -3.54
CA PRO A 761 5.13 22.61 -3.51
C PRO A 761 5.56 21.52 -4.50
N ASN A 762 4.66 20.56 -4.76
CA ASN A 762 4.89 19.49 -5.73
C ASN A 762 4.91 19.95 -7.20
N LEU A 763 4.31 21.11 -7.51
CA LEU A 763 4.24 21.68 -8.86
C LEU A 763 5.15 22.89 -9.04
N GLU A 764 5.74 23.40 -7.96
CA GLU A 764 6.54 24.62 -7.95
C GLU A 764 7.73 24.55 -8.93
N GLY A 765 8.39 23.40 -9.03
CA GLY A 765 9.50 23.18 -9.97
C GLY A 765 9.09 23.34 -11.43
N HIS A 766 7.87 22.92 -11.79
CA HIS A 766 7.32 23.10 -13.14
C HIS A 766 6.97 24.56 -13.40
N ILE A 767 6.29 25.18 -12.44
CA ILE A 767 5.70 26.51 -12.63
C ILE A 767 6.78 27.59 -12.64
N ARG A 768 7.84 27.46 -11.83
CA ARG A 768 8.99 28.38 -11.88
C ARG A 768 9.81 28.29 -13.16
N ALA A 769 9.70 27.21 -13.91
CA ALA A 769 10.35 27.07 -15.20
C ALA A 769 9.61 27.81 -16.34
N THR A 770 8.55 28.57 -16.02
CA THR A 770 7.71 29.26 -17.01
C THR A 770 7.30 30.64 -16.51
N ASP A 771 7.02 31.55 -17.44
CA ASP A 771 6.56 32.89 -17.14
C ASP A 771 5.09 32.87 -16.70
N VAL A 772 4.79 33.50 -15.56
CA VAL A 772 3.40 33.79 -15.16
C VAL A 772 2.87 35.01 -15.92
N PRO A 773 1.54 35.11 -16.13
CA PRO A 773 0.93 36.27 -16.78
C PRO A 773 1.34 37.62 -16.17
N SER A 774 1.48 38.65 -17.01
CA SER A 774 1.86 40.00 -16.57
C SER A 774 0.88 40.55 -15.53
N GLY A 775 1.41 41.13 -14.44
CA GLY A 775 0.62 41.68 -13.34
C GLY A 775 0.28 40.67 -12.24
N VAL A 776 0.74 39.42 -12.37
CA VAL A 776 0.59 38.37 -11.36
C VAL A 776 1.92 38.15 -10.64
N GLU A 777 1.85 38.10 -9.31
CA GLU A 777 2.98 37.80 -8.47
C GLU A 777 3.07 36.29 -8.21
N LEU A 778 4.14 35.64 -8.69
CA LEU A 778 4.45 34.25 -8.35
C LEU A 778 5.15 34.19 -7.00
N ARG A 779 4.63 33.37 -6.08
CA ARG A 779 5.26 33.09 -4.78
C ARG A 779 5.32 31.60 -4.53
N GLY A 780 6.48 31.06 -4.22
CA GLY A 780 6.62 29.70 -3.72
C GLY A 780 6.75 29.64 -2.20
N TYR A 781 6.66 28.44 -1.64
CA TYR A 781 6.77 28.24 -0.19
C TYR A 781 8.19 28.50 0.35
N ALA A 782 9.19 28.62 -0.54
CA ALA A 782 10.56 29.00 -0.18
C ALA A 782 10.81 30.52 -0.22
N ASP A 783 9.89 31.33 -0.77
CA ASP A 783 10.10 32.77 -0.98
C ASP A 783 9.74 33.65 0.24
N GLY A 784 9.30 33.05 1.33
CA GLY A 784 8.84 33.75 2.53
C GLY A 784 7.90 32.90 3.38
N ASP A 785 7.31 33.52 4.39
CA ASP A 785 6.34 32.87 5.26
C ASP A 785 4.96 32.82 4.61
N ILE A 786 4.49 31.60 4.29
CA ILE A 786 3.21 31.42 3.61
C ILE A 786 2.01 31.94 4.41
N GLN A 787 2.10 31.97 5.75
CA GLN A 787 1.03 32.52 6.58
C GLN A 787 0.91 34.04 6.44
N ASP A 788 1.99 34.75 6.07
CA ASP A 788 1.89 36.19 5.76
C ASP A 788 1.10 36.42 4.46
N VAL A 789 1.31 35.55 3.46
CA VAL A 789 0.54 35.60 2.20
C VAL A 789 -0.94 35.34 2.49
N ILE A 790 -1.26 34.33 3.29
CA ILE A 790 -2.64 34.00 3.66
C ILE A 790 -3.26 35.12 4.52
N ALA A 791 -2.54 35.69 5.48
CA ALA A 791 -3.04 36.76 6.34
C ALA A 791 -3.37 38.05 5.57
N ARG A 792 -2.64 38.32 4.48
CA ARG A 792 -2.89 39.46 3.57
C ARG A 792 -3.93 39.17 2.49
N ALA A 793 -4.48 37.95 2.43
CA ALA A 793 -5.50 37.63 1.44
C ALA A 793 -6.80 38.43 1.70
N CYS A 794 -7.34 39.06 0.66
CA CYS A 794 -8.70 39.58 0.64
C CYS A 794 -9.70 38.58 0.06
N VAL A 795 -9.24 37.68 -0.82
CA VAL A 795 -9.98 36.55 -1.37
C VAL A 795 -8.98 35.40 -1.56
N LEU A 796 -9.37 34.18 -1.18
CA LEU A 796 -8.62 32.96 -1.50
C LEU A 796 -9.35 32.20 -2.62
N VAL A 797 -8.64 31.87 -3.69
CA VAL A 797 -9.13 31.00 -4.77
C VAL A 797 -8.41 29.66 -4.67
N THR A 798 -9.16 28.58 -4.56
CA THR A 798 -8.64 27.20 -4.41
C THR A 798 -9.61 26.21 -5.05
N ASP A 799 -9.34 24.91 -4.98
CA ASP A 799 -10.20 23.84 -5.51
C ASP A 799 -10.65 22.85 -4.42
N TYR A 800 -9.88 21.78 -4.20
CA TYR A 800 -10.19 20.66 -3.31
C TYR A 800 -9.28 20.68 -2.05
N SER A 801 -8.86 21.88 -1.64
CA SER A 801 -7.81 22.08 -0.64
C SER A 801 -8.37 22.37 0.75
N SER A 802 -7.69 21.84 1.78
CA SER A 802 -7.90 22.25 3.16
C SER A 802 -7.43 23.68 3.45
N LEU A 803 -6.73 24.35 2.53
CA LEU A 803 -6.35 25.77 2.65
C LEU A 803 -7.57 26.69 2.84
N ALA A 804 -8.75 26.27 2.38
CA ALA A 804 -9.99 26.97 2.66
C ALA A 804 -10.22 27.19 4.17
N PHE A 805 -9.73 26.30 5.04
CA PHE A 805 -9.86 26.45 6.49
C PHE A 805 -8.89 27.51 7.06
N GLU A 806 -7.74 27.74 6.42
CA GLU A 806 -6.86 28.85 6.78
C GLU A 806 -7.49 30.21 6.41
N ALA A 807 -8.22 30.28 5.30
CA ALA A 807 -9.02 31.46 4.97
C ALA A 807 -10.25 31.58 5.88
N GLY A 808 -10.94 30.47 6.16
CA GLY A 808 -12.15 30.42 6.97
C GLY A 808 -11.93 30.90 8.41
N ILE A 809 -10.81 30.51 9.04
CA ILE A 809 -10.49 30.97 10.40
C ILE A 809 -10.24 32.49 10.46
N LEU A 810 -9.76 33.07 9.37
CA LEU A 810 -9.56 34.51 9.20
C LEU A 810 -10.79 35.27 8.66
N GLU A 811 -11.88 34.55 8.40
CA GLU A 811 -13.09 35.06 7.71
C GLU A 811 -12.75 35.75 6.38
N THR A 812 -11.82 35.13 5.64
CA THR A 812 -11.48 35.53 4.27
C THR A 812 -12.40 34.79 3.29
N PRO A 813 -13.04 35.48 2.34
CA PRO A 813 -13.83 34.84 1.29
C PRO A 813 -13.06 33.77 0.53
N VAL A 814 -13.73 32.65 0.21
CA VAL A 814 -13.15 31.55 -0.57
C VAL A 814 -13.92 31.35 -1.88
N VAL A 815 -13.23 31.23 -3.00
CA VAL A 815 -13.81 30.75 -4.27
C VAL A 815 -13.25 29.37 -4.58
N TYR A 816 -14.13 28.38 -4.73
CA TYR A 816 -13.75 27.00 -5.06
C TYR A 816 -13.90 26.75 -6.56
N TYR A 817 -12.79 26.76 -7.31
CA TYR A 817 -12.78 26.49 -8.74
C TYR A 817 -12.51 25.00 -9.01
N GLN A 818 -13.59 24.24 -9.28
CA GLN A 818 -13.62 22.77 -9.30
C GLN A 818 -14.05 22.25 -10.67
N PHE A 819 -13.26 22.52 -11.70
CA PHE A 819 -13.57 22.17 -13.09
C PHE A 819 -13.35 20.68 -13.45
N ASP A 820 -12.60 19.93 -12.64
CA ASP A 820 -12.13 18.57 -12.93
C ASP A 820 -12.45 17.55 -11.83
N GLU A 821 -13.63 17.64 -11.21
CA GLU A 821 -14.01 16.84 -10.03
C GLU A 821 -13.92 15.32 -10.26
N ASP A 822 -14.44 14.85 -11.39
CA ASP A 822 -14.43 13.44 -11.75
C ASP A 822 -12.99 12.91 -11.92
N ASP A 823 -12.15 13.65 -12.65
CA ASP A 823 -10.74 13.30 -12.87
C ASP A 823 -9.93 13.36 -11.57
N PHE A 824 -10.21 14.36 -10.72
CA PHE A 824 -9.58 14.51 -9.42
C PHE A 824 -9.84 13.28 -8.55
N PHE A 825 -11.11 12.91 -8.31
CA PHE A 825 -11.43 11.78 -7.44
C PHE A 825 -11.17 10.41 -8.08
N ALA A 826 -11.10 10.31 -9.41
CA ALA A 826 -10.69 9.08 -10.10
C ALA A 826 -9.19 8.80 -9.97
N SER A 827 -8.35 9.83 -10.03
CA SER A 827 -6.88 9.68 -10.09
C SER A 827 -6.19 10.01 -8.75
N HIS A 828 -6.51 11.15 -8.13
CA HIS A 828 -5.82 11.72 -6.97
C HIS A 828 -6.04 10.90 -5.68
N PRO A 829 -5.09 10.83 -4.72
CA PRO A 829 -5.14 9.84 -3.63
C PRO A 829 -6.39 9.93 -2.73
N HIS A 830 -7.03 11.10 -2.72
CA HIS A 830 -8.22 11.43 -1.96
C HIS A 830 -9.48 10.73 -2.49
N ARG A 831 -10.36 10.35 -1.56
CA ARG A 831 -11.76 9.99 -1.86
C ARG A 831 -12.68 11.05 -1.24
N PRO A 832 -13.91 11.23 -1.73
CA PRO A 832 -14.87 12.13 -1.10
C PRO A 832 -15.01 11.82 0.39
N GLY A 833 -14.94 12.85 1.23
CA GLY A 833 -15.05 12.73 2.69
C GLY A 833 -16.34 13.34 3.22
N TYR A 834 -16.31 13.80 4.47
CA TYR A 834 -17.50 14.40 5.11
C TYR A 834 -17.83 15.79 4.58
N PHE A 835 -16.81 16.56 4.18
CA PHE A 835 -16.93 17.96 3.78
C PHE A 835 -17.24 18.08 2.29
N ASP A 836 -18.31 18.80 1.97
CA ASP A 836 -18.68 19.17 0.61
C ASP A 836 -18.62 20.70 0.50
N ALA A 837 -17.75 21.24 -0.37
CA ALA A 837 -17.59 22.68 -0.52
C ALA A 837 -18.89 23.41 -0.92
N ARG A 838 -19.80 22.74 -1.64
CA ARG A 838 -21.10 23.34 -2.05
C ARG A 838 -22.04 23.50 -0.85
N ARG A 839 -21.96 22.59 0.13
CA ARG A 839 -22.82 22.56 1.31
C ARG A 839 -22.19 23.28 2.51
N ASP A 840 -20.92 23.01 2.76
CA ASP A 840 -20.21 23.35 3.99
C ASP A 840 -19.17 24.47 3.78
N GLY A 841 -18.84 24.80 2.53
CA GLY A 841 -17.74 25.70 2.20
C GLY A 841 -17.95 27.17 2.56
N PHE A 842 -16.86 27.92 2.51
CA PHE A 842 -16.77 29.33 2.92
C PHE A 842 -16.94 30.30 1.75
N GLY A 843 -17.59 29.87 0.68
CA GLY A 843 -17.96 30.67 -0.48
C GLY A 843 -18.38 29.81 -1.67
N PRO A 844 -18.53 30.39 -2.87
CA PRO A 844 -19.13 29.69 -4.00
C PRO A 844 -18.22 28.61 -4.59
N VAL A 845 -18.86 27.53 -5.07
CA VAL A 845 -18.23 26.51 -5.94
C VAL A 845 -18.60 26.80 -7.39
N VAL A 846 -17.59 26.90 -8.24
CA VAL A 846 -17.71 27.22 -9.65
C VAL A 846 -16.93 26.19 -10.46
N VAL A 847 -17.49 25.77 -11.59
CA VAL A 847 -16.93 24.66 -12.40
C VAL A 847 -16.42 25.13 -13.76
N ASP A 848 -16.75 26.37 -14.15
CA ASP A 848 -16.34 27.00 -15.39
C ASP A 848 -15.57 28.30 -15.14
N HIS A 849 -14.81 28.71 -16.15
CA HIS A 849 -13.89 29.85 -16.09
C HIS A 849 -14.61 31.19 -15.89
N ASP A 850 -15.72 31.44 -16.59
CA ASP A 850 -16.48 32.68 -16.45
C ASP A 850 -17.11 32.81 -15.06
N GLY A 851 -17.65 31.70 -14.54
CA GLY A 851 -18.13 31.60 -13.16
C GLY A 851 -17.03 31.91 -12.14
N ALA A 852 -15.80 31.42 -12.36
CA ALA A 852 -14.67 31.72 -11.49
C ALA A 852 -14.31 33.20 -11.45
N VAL A 853 -14.22 33.86 -12.60
CA VAL A 853 -13.95 35.31 -12.66
C VAL A 853 -15.05 36.10 -11.95
N GLY A 854 -16.32 35.85 -12.28
CA GLY A 854 -17.44 36.57 -11.67
C GLY A 854 -17.59 36.33 -10.16
N ALA A 855 -17.28 35.12 -9.69
CA ALA A 855 -17.26 34.82 -8.26
C ALA A 855 -16.16 35.58 -7.54
N ILE A 856 -14.95 35.68 -8.11
CA ILE A 856 -13.85 36.45 -7.50
C ILE A 856 -14.21 37.94 -7.43
N GLU A 857 -14.76 38.51 -8.51
CA GLU A 857 -15.22 39.90 -8.56
C GLU A 857 -16.24 40.20 -7.46
N THR A 858 -17.21 39.30 -7.28
CA THR A 858 -18.24 39.43 -6.23
C THR A 858 -17.63 39.35 -4.83
N MET A 859 -16.66 38.47 -4.61
CA MET A 859 -16.03 38.26 -3.30
C MET A 859 -15.06 39.39 -2.89
N LEU A 860 -14.72 40.33 -3.78
CA LEU A 860 -13.95 41.53 -3.42
C LEU A 860 -14.73 42.48 -2.50
N ASP A 861 -16.08 42.43 -2.53
CA ASP A 861 -16.92 43.14 -1.55
C ASP A 861 -16.95 42.39 -0.21
N ARG A 862 -16.01 42.74 0.66
CA ARG A 862 -15.86 42.10 1.97
C ARG A 862 -17.01 42.37 2.92
N ASP A 863 -17.71 43.50 2.80
CA ASP A 863 -18.83 43.81 3.69
C ASP A 863 -20.05 42.98 3.30
N ALA A 864 -20.29 42.80 2.00
CA ALA A 864 -21.26 41.84 1.50
C ALA A 864 -20.93 40.41 1.93
N TYR A 865 -19.66 39.99 1.82
CA TYR A 865 -19.24 38.66 2.29
C TYR A 865 -19.46 38.48 3.80
N ARG A 866 -19.06 39.45 4.64
CA ARG A 866 -19.23 39.40 6.10
C ARG A 866 -20.69 39.26 6.54
N ALA A 867 -21.64 39.71 5.70
CA ALA A 867 -23.07 39.57 5.92
C ALA A 867 -23.68 38.28 5.33
N SER A 868 -22.89 37.45 4.65
CA SER A 868 -23.35 36.23 3.98
C SER A 868 -23.38 35.00 4.90
N ASP A 869 -24.18 34.00 4.53
CA ASP A 869 -24.21 32.69 5.20
C ASP A 869 -22.85 31.97 5.15
N ALA A 870 -22.03 32.22 4.13
CA ALA A 870 -20.70 31.64 4.01
C ALA A 870 -19.75 32.13 5.10
N ALA A 871 -19.81 33.43 5.44
CA ALA A 871 -19.04 33.99 6.55
C ALA A 871 -19.53 33.48 7.91
N LEU A 872 -20.85 33.29 8.09
CA LEU A 872 -21.41 32.65 9.28
C LEU A 872 -20.91 31.21 9.44
N ARG A 873 -20.96 30.39 8.37
CA ARG A 873 -20.38 29.05 8.39
C ARG A 873 -18.90 29.05 8.74
N ALA A 874 -18.12 29.96 8.16
CA ALA A 874 -16.69 30.09 8.47
C ALA A 874 -16.46 30.38 9.97
N ARG A 875 -17.26 31.29 10.56
CA ARG A 875 -17.24 31.60 12.01
C ARG A 875 -17.54 30.38 12.87
N ASP A 876 -18.62 29.68 12.56
CA ASP A 876 -19.14 28.59 13.40
C ASP A 876 -18.37 27.28 13.26
N THR A 877 -17.55 27.14 12.20
CA THR A 877 -16.74 25.93 11.93
C THR A 877 -15.66 25.66 12.98
N PHE A 878 -15.06 26.71 13.55
CA PHE A 878 -13.90 26.58 14.43
C PHE A 878 -14.32 26.67 15.90
N ALA A 879 -14.06 25.61 16.66
CA ALA A 879 -14.31 25.61 18.10
C ALA A 879 -13.41 26.61 18.85
N PHE A 880 -12.22 26.91 18.31
CA PHE A 880 -11.24 27.78 18.95
C PHE A 880 -10.66 28.81 17.98
N ARG A 881 -10.62 30.06 18.42
CA ARG A 881 -9.95 31.20 17.78
C ARG A 881 -9.29 32.12 18.82
N ASP A 882 -8.85 31.52 19.93
CA ASP A 882 -8.45 32.19 21.16
C ASP A 882 -6.92 32.33 21.32
N GLY A 883 -6.13 31.82 20.36
CA GLY A 883 -4.67 31.84 20.44
C GLY A 883 -4.08 30.83 21.43
N LEU A 884 -4.85 29.85 21.88
CA LEU A 884 -4.45 28.86 22.89
C LEU A 884 -4.27 27.44 22.33
N SER A 885 -4.21 27.26 21.01
CA SER A 885 -4.08 25.93 20.42
C SER A 885 -2.77 25.25 20.79
N SER A 886 -1.65 25.97 20.80
CA SER A 886 -0.34 25.45 21.20
C SER A 886 -0.34 24.91 22.64
N LEU A 887 -1.06 25.57 23.56
CA LEU A 887 -1.22 25.12 24.95
C LEU A 887 -2.02 23.82 25.01
N ARG A 888 -3.20 23.77 24.37
CA ARG A 888 -4.04 22.56 24.35
C ARG A 888 -3.32 21.37 23.74
N VAL A 889 -2.57 21.60 22.66
CA VAL A 889 -1.76 20.55 22.02
C VAL A 889 -0.66 20.06 22.96
N PHE A 890 0.04 20.97 23.64
CA PHE A 890 1.04 20.60 24.63
C PHE A 890 0.45 19.73 25.75
N GLU A 891 -0.68 20.14 26.33
CA GLU A 891 -1.38 19.39 27.39
C GLU A 891 -1.80 17.99 26.92
N ALA A 892 -2.31 17.87 25.69
CA ALA A 892 -2.68 16.59 25.11
C ALA A 892 -1.47 15.65 24.93
N ILE A 893 -0.32 16.18 24.49
CA ILE A 893 0.93 15.40 24.37
C ILE A 893 1.46 15.02 25.75
N ASP A 894 1.47 15.96 26.70
CA ASP A 894 1.97 15.70 28.05
C ASP A 894 1.14 14.63 28.76
N ALA A 895 -0.18 14.59 28.53
CA ALA A 895 -1.05 13.54 29.06
C ALA A 895 -0.71 12.12 28.56
N LEU A 896 0.04 11.96 27.46
CA LEU A 896 0.50 10.64 26.98
C LEU A 896 1.66 10.09 27.82
N SER A 897 2.35 10.96 28.56
CA SER A 897 3.43 10.59 29.45
C SER A 897 2.90 9.75 30.63
N PRO A 898 3.53 8.62 31.01
CA PRO A 898 3.18 7.96 32.27
C PRO A 898 3.34 8.95 33.43
N ALA A 899 2.41 8.88 34.40
CA ALA A 899 2.56 9.59 35.66
C ALA A 899 3.93 9.25 36.27
N PRO A 900 4.65 10.22 36.86
CA PRO A 900 5.91 9.92 37.52
C PRO A 900 5.67 8.75 38.48
N ALA A 901 6.49 7.70 38.35
CA ALA A 901 6.50 6.65 39.35
C ALA A 901 6.69 7.34 40.69
N ASN A 902 5.78 7.14 41.64
CA ASN A 902 6.04 7.44 43.03
C ASN A 902 7.32 6.68 43.38
N ASP A 903 8.45 7.37 43.35
CA ASP A 903 9.72 6.86 43.81
C ASP A 903 9.57 6.73 45.33
N PRO A 904 9.46 5.51 45.88
CA PRO A 904 9.35 5.34 47.32
C PRO A 904 10.64 5.79 48.03
N GLY A 905 11.71 6.13 47.29
CA GLY A 905 13.01 6.56 47.80
C GLY A 905 13.21 8.07 47.94
N ARG A 906 12.19 8.92 47.73
CA ARG A 906 12.31 10.38 47.94
C ARG A 906 11.39 10.97 49.01
N ALA A 907 11.01 10.14 49.98
CA ALA A 907 10.63 10.61 51.31
C ALA A 907 11.81 10.35 52.27
N SER A 908 12.22 11.39 53.00
CA SER A 908 13.34 11.44 53.98
C SER A 908 14.75 11.69 53.44
N SER A 909 15.08 12.97 53.23
CA SER A 909 16.28 13.61 53.81
C SER A 909 16.10 15.12 53.80
#